data_AF-A0A8H7QPT1-F1
#
_entry.id   AF-A0A8H7QPT1-F1
#
_cell.length_a   1.000
_cell.length_b   1.000
_cell.length_c   1.000
_cell.angle_alpha   90.00
_cell.angle_beta   90.00
_cell.angle_gamma   90.00
#
_symmetry.space_group_name_H-M   'P 1'
#
loop_
_entity.id
_entity.type
_entity.pdbx_description
1 polymer ?
#
loop_
_entity_poly.entity_id
_entity_poly.type
_entity_poly.pdbx_seq_one_letter_code
_entity_poly.pdbx_strand_id
1 'polypeptide(L)'
;MMNSVRRSVKDLADNKRRWRDKFRQQCNDRMKNDRQAKFNQNRQEQFMQHLIQNEWAEFVRLNEQTMREEGIMDINDLISESIHNDDETQVHLLLEEKELEEAIACYEQSRQCVSCKKSILTFTPQLASCPTCGFYATEPCLAQIDAASFSHAQQCQGPIEVSFEPGTDNTLLVACDSCGLWDMFYIHQVYLNGDLVGDAPASSNVTIDTILQGITNNASVKPMLYQILSILQADPQTAHVDLMDRMFPLLNDEDKEIRGCAYVIIEKTAAQLEADDLVERMMDQLICISWDFETELDCVKTARLSSMYMALFGQGLEQMKRAREWMLFLPFLANYVTKTMDGIESVMIEKSLYGGHQRKRDGWEETVDLFVGSCLDLIEFIHTRTVIPSYSEFPIETVDIGLENGDTKRRYLGYYLTDLVYERILLNAHVSFSKSYYEKYHSKYNIQRPNQVISLSDPTLLSLIQRCLLLSHSFGFTADRMMCLYECLQKKDHHAISKEDQISDDDRQMINSRMYPLSHRGIGAVISFSVYDSRLSSKPVGLLCETSDALAFAEKYIGTVVQLLSGSNAMQVDKGIFVLLYLSDEIKTTVTMVDLEKQVEGPNGAFQASQLIEIISSVAATHPDPSLRFFSYKLVEKFLNFGDEETRVFLLRELLETCPFHCMKTAAIGLLKEQINQAFAKGASVFTSPLIVKVFFPLVFQCDWNEEAFWDDYAHVMQALNLYFYLLIKDRPHNLTTVWTTENIKSMQKNYLNPLTHLLDTLKPNKK
;
A
#
# COMPACT_ATOMS: atom_id res chain seq x y z
N MET A 1 -17.21 20.22 -82.32
CA MET A 1 -17.09 19.08 -81.39
C MET A 1 -15.94 19.35 -80.43
N MET A 2 -16.23 19.76 -79.20
CA MET A 2 -15.27 19.76 -78.07
C MET A 2 -16.08 19.57 -76.79
N ASN A 3 -16.04 18.37 -76.19
CA ASN A 3 -16.66 18.08 -74.90
C ASN A 3 -15.65 18.36 -73.78
N SER A 4 -15.97 19.37 -72.97
CA SER A 4 -15.25 19.70 -71.74
C SER A 4 -15.74 18.80 -70.60
N VAL A 5 -14.87 17.93 -70.10
CA VAL A 5 -15.12 17.08 -68.93
C VAL A 5 -14.61 17.80 -67.68
N ARG A 6 -15.51 18.42 -66.92
CA ARG A 6 -15.23 18.90 -65.55
C ARG A 6 -15.39 17.72 -64.58
N ARG A 7 -14.27 17.17 -64.08
CA ARG A 7 -14.28 16.25 -62.93
C ARG A 7 -14.62 17.00 -61.65
N SER A 8 -15.49 16.42 -60.82
CA SER A 8 -15.96 17.04 -59.59
C SER A 8 -14.84 17.08 -58.53
N VAL A 9 -14.73 18.20 -57.82
CA VAL A 9 -13.72 18.45 -56.77
C VAL A 9 -13.82 17.43 -55.60
N LYS A 10 -14.95 16.71 -55.48
CA LYS A 10 -15.18 15.71 -54.43
C LYS A 10 -14.26 14.48 -54.55
N ASP A 11 -13.89 14.07 -55.77
CA ASP A 11 -13.01 12.91 -56.00
C ASP A 11 -11.54 13.14 -55.61
N LEU A 12 -11.11 14.40 -55.51
CA LEU A 12 -9.73 14.74 -55.16
C LEU A 12 -9.48 14.63 -53.65
N ALA A 13 -10.48 14.92 -52.82
CA ALA A 13 -10.37 14.81 -51.37
C ALA A 13 -10.32 13.34 -50.90
N ASP A 14 -11.14 12.48 -51.49
CA ASP A 14 -11.17 11.05 -51.16
C ASP A 14 -9.91 10.32 -51.64
N ASN A 15 -9.38 10.69 -52.80
CA ASN A 15 -8.09 10.17 -53.26
C ASN A 15 -6.93 10.60 -52.33
N LYS A 16 -6.92 11.85 -51.87
CA LYS A 16 -5.92 12.31 -50.89
C LYS A 16 -6.03 11.58 -49.55
N ARG A 17 -7.24 11.24 -49.11
CA ARG A 17 -7.45 10.45 -47.88
C ARG A 17 -6.93 9.03 -48.04
N ARG A 18 -7.30 8.33 -49.13
CA ARG A 18 -6.83 6.97 -49.43
C ARG A 18 -5.30 6.88 -49.51
N TRP A 19 -4.65 7.87 -50.13
CA TRP A 19 -3.18 7.90 -50.19
C TRP A 19 -2.53 8.11 -48.82
N ARG A 20 -3.12 8.93 -47.95
CA ARG A 20 -2.65 9.13 -46.57
C ARG A 20 -2.75 7.86 -45.74
N ASP A 21 -3.88 7.16 -45.85
CA ASP A 21 -4.11 5.92 -45.11
C ASP A 21 -3.17 4.81 -45.60
N LYS A 22 -2.97 4.71 -46.92
CA LYS A 22 -1.99 3.78 -47.52
C LYS A 22 -0.56 4.08 -47.08
N PHE A 23 -0.17 5.35 -47.01
CA PHE A 23 1.16 5.74 -46.53
C PHE A 23 1.36 5.42 -45.04
N ARG A 24 0.36 5.71 -44.19
CA ARG A 24 0.39 5.32 -42.77
C ARG A 24 0.52 3.83 -42.58
N GLN A 25 -0.22 3.04 -43.35
CA GLN A 25 -0.14 1.58 -43.30
C GLN A 25 1.26 1.09 -43.70
N GLN A 26 1.85 1.63 -44.77
CA GLN A 26 3.21 1.29 -45.20
C GLN A 26 4.30 1.70 -44.20
N CYS A 27 4.12 2.78 -43.45
CA CYS A 27 5.03 3.16 -42.35
C CYS A 27 4.89 2.20 -41.17
N ASN A 28 3.66 1.86 -40.78
CA ASN A 28 3.40 0.91 -39.70
C ASN A 28 3.97 -0.48 -40.01
N ASP A 29 3.80 -0.94 -41.26
CA ASP A 29 4.33 -2.23 -41.70
C ASP A 29 5.87 -2.24 -41.71
N ARG A 30 6.52 -1.14 -42.11
CA ARG A 30 7.99 -0.99 -42.02
C ARG A 30 8.48 -1.03 -40.58
N MET A 31 7.87 -0.26 -39.69
CA MET A 31 8.24 -0.27 -38.26
C MET A 31 8.02 -1.65 -37.63
N LYS A 32 6.96 -2.37 -38.02
CA LYS A 32 6.69 -3.72 -37.54
C LYS A 32 7.75 -4.71 -38.04
N ASN A 33 8.15 -4.61 -39.30
CA ASN A 33 9.19 -5.45 -39.89
C ASN A 33 10.58 -5.17 -39.29
N ASP A 34 10.93 -3.90 -39.06
CA ASP A 34 12.21 -3.53 -38.43
C ASP A 34 12.29 -4.00 -36.97
N ARG A 35 11.18 -3.88 -36.22
CA ARG A 35 11.08 -4.45 -34.86
C ARG A 35 11.24 -5.96 -34.87
N GLN A 36 10.60 -6.66 -35.82
CA GLN A 36 10.73 -8.11 -35.95
C GLN A 36 12.15 -8.52 -36.34
N ALA A 37 12.82 -7.77 -37.22
CA ALA A 37 14.20 -8.01 -37.62
C ALA A 37 15.17 -7.84 -36.43
N LYS A 38 14.99 -6.78 -35.63
CA LYS A 38 15.77 -6.57 -34.40
C LYS A 38 15.54 -7.66 -33.36
N PHE A 39 14.30 -8.14 -33.22
CA PHE A 39 13.98 -9.26 -32.33
C PHE A 39 14.65 -10.56 -32.78
N ASN A 40 14.70 -10.81 -34.10
CA ASN A 40 15.37 -11.97 -34.67
C ASN A 40 16.90 -11.88 -34.49
N GLN A 41 17.49 -10.70 -34.67
CA GLN A 41 18.91 -10.46 -34.43
C GLN A 41 19.29 -10.71 -32.96
N ASN A 42 18.53 -10.15 -32.02
CA ASN A 42 18.77 -10.38 -30.58
C ASN A 42 18.65 -11.86 -30.20
N ARG A 43 17.70 -12.59 -30.80
CA ARG A 43 17.59 -14.05 -30.62
C ARG A 43 18.81 -14.79 -31.18
N GLN A 44 19.35 -14.34 -32.30
CA GLN A 44 20.54 -14.93 -32.92
C GLN A 44 21.79 -14.65 -32.07
N GLU A 45 21.93 -13.45 -31.51
CA GLU A 45 23.02 -13.07 -30.60
C GLU A 45 22.95 -13.84 -29.27
N GLN A 46 21.76 -13.95 -28.66
CA GLN A 46 21.56 -14.77 -27.45
C GLN A 46 21.83 -16.25 -27.72
N PHE A 47 21.42 -16.76 -28.89
CA PHE A 47 21.73 -18.13 -29.30
C PHE A 47 23.23 -18.34 -29.49
N MET A 48 23.96 -17.39 -30.10
CA MET A 48 25.41 -17.46 -30.24
C MET A 48 26.13 -17.41 -28.90
N GLN A 49 25.68 -16.57 -27.95
CA GLN A 49 26.25 -16.55 -26.60
C GLN A 49 26.04 -17.89 -25.87
N HIS A 50 24.84 -18.48 -25.99
CA HIS A 50 24.56 -19.80 -25.43
C HIS A 50 25.37 -20.91 -26.11
N LEU A 51 25.61 -20.80 -27.42
CA LEU A 51 26.43 -21.75 -28.18
C LEU A 51 27.90 -21.67 -27.71
N ILE A 52 28.45 -20.46 -27.59
CA ILE A 52 29.82 -20.22 -27.10
C ILE A 52 29.99 -20.73 -25.66
N GLN A 53 29.02 -20.47 -24.78
CA GLN A 53 29.05 -20.98 -23.40
C GLN A 53 29.01 -22.51 -23.34
N ASN A 54 28.21 -23.15 -24.20
CA ASN A 54 28.15 -24.60 -24.30
C ASN A 54 29.43 -25.21 -24.87
N GLU A 55 29.97 -24.64 -25.96
CA GLU A 55 31.23 -25.08 -26.56
C GLU A 55 32.39 -24.89 -25.57
N TRP A 56 32.39 -23.82 -24.80
CA TRP A 56 33.37 -23.58 -23.74
C TRP A 56 33.25 -24.61 -22.60
N ALA A 57 32.05 -24.87 -22.12
CA ALA A 57 31.82 -25.89 -21.08
C ALA A 57 32.21 -27.29 -21.57
N GLU A 58 31.95 -27.61 -22.84
CA GLU A 58 32.36 -28.87 -23.45
C GLU A 58 33.87 -28.97 -23.63
N PHE A 59 34.53 -27.88 -24.04
CA PHE A 59 35.98 -27.78 -24.12
C PHE A 59 36.64 -28.02 -22.75
N VAL A 60 36.14 -27.35 -21.70
CA VAL A 60 36.61 -27.58 -20.32
C VAL A 60 36.44 -29.05 -19.94
N ARG A 61 35.24 -29.61 -20.13
CA ARG A 61 34.95 -31.01 -19.78
C ARG A 61 35.83 -32.03 -20.50
N LEU A 62 36.14 -31.80 -21.78
CA LEU A 62 36.96 -32.72 -22.59
C LEU A 62 38.45 -32.67 -22.22
N ASN A 63 38.92 -31.51 -21.76
CA ASN A 63 40.35 -31.29 -21.50
C ASN A 63 40.69 -31.26 -20.01
N GLU A 64 39.70 -31.29 -19.11
CA GLU A 64 39.89 -31.21 -17.65
C GLU A 64 40.87 -32.28 -17.13
N GLN A 65 40.81 -33.50 -17.66
CA GLN A 65 41.70 -34.58 -17.23
C GLN A 65 43.16 -34.31 -17.66
N THR A 66 43.38 -33.84 -18.89
CA THR A 66 44.70 -33.46 -19.39
C THR A 66 45.24 -32.24 -18.62
N MET A 67 44.40 -31.25 -18.33
CA MET A 67 44.77 -30.07 -17.55
C MET A 67 45.15 -30.43 -16.10
N ARG A 68 44.44 -31.38 -15.47
CA ARG A 68 44.81 -31.91 -14.14
C ARG A 68 46.13 -32.70 -14.17
N GLU A 69 46.39 -33.46 -15.22
CA GLU A 69 47.66 -34.17 -15.42
C GLU A 69 48.84 -33.19 -15.60
N GLU A 70 48.59 -32.01 -16.17
CA GLU A 70 49.56 -30.92 -16.33
C GLU A 70 49.67 -29.98 -15.10
N GLY A 71 48.91 -30.25 -14.03
CA GLY A 71 49.00 -29.49 -12.77
C GLY A 71 48.22 -28.18 -12.74
N ILE A 72 47.35 -27.93 -13.72
CA ILE A 72 46.47 -26.76 -13.79
C ILE A 72 45.21 -27.05 -12.96
N MET A 73 45.08 -26.42 -11.80
CA MET A 73 43.97 -26.66 -10.87
C MET A 73 42.78 -25.70 -11.06
N ASP A 74 43.00 -24.51 -11.64
CA ASP A 74 41.94 -23.56 -12.01
C ASP A 74 42.25 -22.92 -13.38
N ILE A 75 41.33 -23.07 -14.32
CA ILE A 75 41.45 -22.51 -15.68
C ILE A 75 41.29 -20.99 -15.66
N ASN A 76 40.53 -20.45 -14.71
CA ASN A 76 40.33 -19.00 -14.61
C ASN A 76 41.62 -18.30 -14.16
N ASP A 77 42.44 -18.97 -13.35
CA ASP A 77 43.77 -18.48 -12.99
C ASP A 77 44.70 -18.44 -14.21
N LEU A 78 44.61 -19.43 -15.11
CA LEU A 78 45.42 -19.48 -16.32
C LEU A 78 45.04 -18.41 -17.35
N ILE A 79 43.75 -18.07 -17.45
CA ILE A 79 43.26 -16.95 -18.26
C ILE A 79 43.72 -15.61 -17.65
N SER A 80 43.65 -15.50 -16.33
CA SER A 80 44.10 -14.31 -15.60
C SER A 80 45.61 -14.10 -15.77
N GLU A 81 46.42 -15.16 -15.67
CA GLU A 81 47.86 -15.14 -15.95
C GLU A 81 48.18 -14.89 -17.43
N SER A 82 47.39 -15.42 -18.37
CA SER A 82 47.57 -15.15 -19.81
C SER A 82 47.30 -13.69 -20.17
N ILE A 83 46.34 -13.05 -19.52
CA ILE A 83 46.03 -11.63 -19.72
C ILE A 83 47.11 -10.74 -19.07
N HIS A 84 47.72 -11.21 -17.98
CA HIS A 84 48.73 -10.45 -17.25
C HIS A 84 50.17 -10.62 -17.78
N ASN A 85 50.47 -11.71 -18.49
CA ASN A 85 51.82 -12.02 -18.98
C ASN A 85 52.07 -11.61 -20.44
N ASP A 86 51.11 -10.98 -21.11
CA ASP A 86 51.29 -10.48 -22.47
C ASP A 86 51.72 -9.00 -22.42
N ASP A 87 53.03 -8.76 -22.49
CA ASP A 87 53.63 -7.41 -22.44
C ASP A 87 53.03 -6.46 -23.50
N GLU A 88 52.52 -6.98 -24.62
CA GLU A 88 51.80 -6.18 -25.63
C GLU A 88 50.44 -5.69 -25.12
N THR A 89 49.76 -6.48 -24.28
CA THR A 89 48.45 -6.13 -23.71
C THR A 89 48.60 -5.05 -22.62
N GLN A 90 49.65 -5.11 -21.80
CA GLN A 90 49.95 -4.04 -20.84
C GLN A 90 50.29 -2.71 -21.51
N VAL A 91 51.06 -2.74 -22.61
CA VAL A 91 51.39 -1.53 -23.37
C VAL A 91 50.14 -0.95 -24.04
N HIS A 92 49.25 -1.79 -24.55
CA HIS A 92 48.00 -1.35 -25.15
C HIS A 92 47.05 -0.73 -24.12
N LEU A 93 46.97 -1.30 -22.91
CA LEU A 93 46.16 -0.78 -21.81
C LEU A 93 46.69 0.56 -21.28
N LEU A 94 48.01 0.72 -21.18
CA LEU A 94 48.64 2.00 -20.78
C LEU A 94 48.46 3.10 -21.84
N LEU A 95 48.45 2.74 -23.13
CA LEU A 95 48.15 3.67 -24.21
C LEU A 95 46.69 4.09 -24.20
N GLU A 96 45.75 3.16 -23.99
CA GLU A 96 44.33 3.47 -23.85
C GLU A 96 44.04 4.31 -22.61
N GLU A 97 44.70 4.03 -21.48
CA GLU A 97 44.56 4.82 -20.25
C GLU A 97 45.05 6.25 -20.45
N LYS A 98 46.19 6.43 -21.13
CA LYS A 98 46.73 7.75 -21.42
C LYS A 98 45.90 8.53 -22.45
N GLU A 99 45.41 7.86 -23.51
CA GLU A 99 44.50 8.48 -24.48
C GLU A 99 43.17 8.85 -23.82
N LEU A 100 42.70 8.06 -22.86
CA LEU A 100 41.50 8.33 -22.08
C LEU A 100 41.71 9.53 -21.13
N GLU A 101 42.85 9.62 -20.44
CA GLU A 101 43.18 10.78 -19.60
C GLU A 101 43.32 12.07 -20.40
N GLU A 102 44.00 12.03 -21.56
CA GLU A 102 44.12 13.20 -22.45
C GLU A 102 42.75 13.60 -23.04
N ALA A 103 41.88 12.62 -23.34
CA ALA A 103 40.52 12.87 -23.79
C ALA A 103 39.63 13.47 -22.68
N ILE A 104 39.76 12.98 -21.44
CA ILE A 104 39.03 13.51 -20.27
C ILE A 104 39.46 14.95 -19.99
N ALA A 105 40.75 15.26 -20.01
CA ALA A 105 41.25 16.63 -19.81
C ALA A 105 40.78 17.61 -20.91
N CYS A 106 40.67 17.15 -22.16
CA CYS A 106 40.08 17.93 -23.26
C CYS A 106 38.55 18.10 -23.12
N TYR A 107 37.87 17.08 -22.57
CA TYR A 107 36.41 17.08 -22.37
C TYR A 107 35.98 17.97 -21.19
N GLU A 108 36.77 18.02 -20.13
CA GLU A 108 36.53 18.88 -18.96
C GLU A 108 36.62 20.38 -19.32
N GLN A 109 37.45 20.76 -20.30
CA GLN A 109 37.53 22.14 -20.80
C GLN A 109 36.38 22.53 -21.75
N SER A 110 35.49 21.60 -22.11
CA SER A 110 34.42 21.85 -23.09
C SER A 110 33.09 21.17 -22.78
N ARG A 111 32.62 21.24 -21.51
CA ARG A 111 31.27 20.72 -21.16
C ARG A 111 30.17 21.42 -21.96
N GLN A 112 29.42 20.66 -22.76
CA GLN A 112 28.24 21.14 -23.46
C GLN A 112 27.07 21.33 -22.49
N CYS A 113 26.27 22.36 -22.71
CA CYS A 113 25.08 22.65 -21.90
C CYS A 113 24.08 21.49 -21.97
N VAL A 114 23.77 20.88 -20.83
CA VAL A 114 22.83 19.75 -20.70
C VAL A 114 21.41 20.08 -21.17
N SER A 115 20.99 21.34 -21.07
CA SER A 115 19.65 21.78 -21.48
C SER A 115 19.54 21.94 -23.01
N CYS A 116 20.42 22.73 -23.64
CA CYS A 116 20.29 23.02 -25.08
C CYS A 116 21.15 22.15 -26.00
N LYS A 117 22.19 21.50 -25.48
CA LYS A 117 23.18 20.67 -26.21
C LYS A 117 23.87 21.39 -27.38
N LYS A 118 23.81 22.72 -27.43
CA LYS A 118 24.27 23.56 -28.57
C LYS A 118 25.44 24.46 -28.24
N SER A 119 25.83 24.60 -26.97
CA SER A 119 26.85 25.55 -26.55
C SER A 119 27.64 25.03 -25.37
N ILE A 120 28.89 25.44 -25.28
CA ILE A 120 29.78 25.10 -24.16
C ILE A 120 29.41 25.99 -22.97
N LEU A 121 29.41 25.41 -21.78
CA LEU A 121 29.17 26.13 -20.53
C LEU A 121 30.35 27.05 -20.21
N THR A 122 30.05 28.28 -19.82
CA THR A 122 31.01 29.23 -19.26
C THR A 122 31.05 29.06 -17.75
N PHE A 123 32.23 28.73 -17.22
CA PHE A 123 32.44 28.51 -15.79
C PHE A 123 32.88 29.79 -15.10
N THR A 124 32.16 30.14 -14.04
CA THR A 124 32.62 31.05 -12.97
C THR A 124 32.94 30.20 -11.74
N PRO A 125 33.69 30.71 -10.74
CA PRO A 125 34.11 29.92 -9.57
C PRO A 125 32.99 29.25 -8.77
N GLN A 126 31.72 29.63 -9.00
CA GLN A 126 30.56 29.14 -8.25
C GLN A 126 29.46 28.57 -9.15
N LEU A 127 29.40 28.95 -10.43
CA LEU A 127 28.29 28.64 -11.34
C LEU A 127 28.79 28.41 -12.77
N ALA A 128 28.27 27.36 -13.41
CA ALA A 128 28.37 27.14 -14.83
C ALA A 128 27.11 27.67 -15.51
N SER A 129 27.28 28.44 -16.59
CA SER A 129 26.16 29.09 -17.29
C SER A 129 26.26 28.91 -18.80
N CYS A 130 25.12 28.70 -19.46
CA CYS A 130 25.02 28.56 -20.89
C CYS A 130 24.71 29.92 -21.53
N PRO A 131 25.58 30.45 -22.42
CA PRO A 131 25.33 31.74 -23.05
C PRO A 131 24.15 31.74 -24.03
N THR A 132 23.68 30.56 -24.47
CA THR A 132 22.67 30.43 -25.53
C THR A 132 21.25 30.26 -25.00
N CYS A 133 21.05 29.45 -23.95
CA CYS A 133 19.71 29.18 -23.41
C CYS A 133 19.49 29.74 -22.00
N GLY A 134 20.48 30.38 -21.39
CA GLY A 134 20.37 30.94 -20.04
C GLY A 134 20.35 29.89 -18.93
N PHE A 135 20.55 28.61 -19.24
CA PHE A 135 20.70 27.55 -18.24
C PHE A 135 21.89 27.82 -17.32
N TYR A 136 21.72 27.63 -16.02
CA TYR A 136 22.81 27.70 -15.05
C TYR A 136 22.65 26.62 -13.99
N ALA A 137 23.78 26.15 -13.46
CA ALA A 137 23.85 25.19 -12.38
C ALA A 137 25.20 25.29 -11.66
N THR A 138 25.26 24.85 -10.40
CA THR A 138 26.54 24.67 -9.69
C THR A 138 27.25 23.42 -10.22
N GLU A 139 28.57 23.37 -10.09
CA GLU A 139 29.35 22.20 -10.54
C GLU A 139 28.92 20.88 -9.88
N PRO A 140 28.61 20.82 -8.56
CA PRO A 140 28.07 19.60 -7.95
C PRO A 140 26.71 19.20 -8.53
N CYS A 141 25.84 20.17 -8.81
CA CYS A 141 24.55 19.92 -9.43
C CYS A 141 24.72 19.35 -10.86
N LEU A 142 25.68 19.85 -11.63
CA LEU A 142 26.00 19.29 -12.94
C LEU A 142 26.55 17.86 -12.83
N ALA A 143 27.43 17.59 -11.87
CA ALA A 143 27.94 16.24 -11.64
C ALA A 143 26.82 15.24 -11.29
N GLN A 144 25.83 15.68 -10.49
CA GLN A 144 24.66 14.86 -10.17
C GLN A 144 23.77 14.61 -11.39
N ILE A 145 23.53 15.63 -12.22
CA ILE A 145 22.77 15.50 -13.47
C ILE A 145 23.51 14.55 -14.43
N ASP A 146 24.82 14.65 -14.53
CA ASP A 146 25.66 13.79 -15.38
C ASP A 146 25.63 12.34 -14.90
N ALA A 147 25.77 12.10 -13.58
CA ALA A 147 25.70 10.77 -12.97
C ALA A 147 24.33 10.12 -13.16
N ALA A 148 23.25 10.88 -12.94
CA ALA A 148 21.88 10.41 -13.17
C ALA A 148 21.63 10.13 -14.65
N SER A 149 22.12 10.99 -15.54
CA SER A 149 22.01 10.80 -16.98
C SER A 149 22.75 9.56 -17.46
N PHE A 150 23.94 9.30 -16.92
CA PHE A 150 24.73 8.11 -17.24
C PHE A 150 24.06 6.83 -16.73
N SER A 151 23.60 6.82 -15.47
CA SER A 151 22.87 5.68 -14.90
C SER A 151 21.59 5.37 -15.69
N HIS A 152 20.83 6.41 -16.06
CA HIS A 152 19.65 6.28 -16.89
C HIS A 152 19.99 5.73 -18.30
N ALA A 153 21.06 6.21 -18.93
CA ALA A 153 21.47 5.78 -20.27
C ALA A 153 21.80 4.27 -20.35
N GLN A 154 22.20 3.64 -19.23
CA GLN A 154 22.40 2.19 -19.18
C GLN A 154 21.10 1.39 -19.31
N GLN A 155 19.96 2.00 -18.96
CA GLN A 155 18.66 1.34 -18.89
C GLN A 155 17.67 1.84 -19.96
N CYS A 156 17.87 3.05 -20.49
CA CYS A 156 16.96 3.67 -21.45
C CYS A 156 17.70 4.52 -22.48
N GLN A 157 17.34 4.37 -23.76
CA GLN A 157 17.91 5.13 -24.88
C GLN A 157 17.21 6.48 -25.13
N GLY A 158 16.22 6.85 -24.32
CA GLY A 158 15.48 8.09 -24.49
C GLY A 158 16.34 9.32 -24.18
N PRO A 159 16.30 10.38 -25.02
CA PRO A 159 16.97 11.63 -24.69
C PRO A 159 16.40 12.23 -23.40
N ILE A 160 17.32 12.65 -22.55
CA ILE A 160 17.02 13.39 -21.34
C ILE A 160 16.96 14.89 -21.69
N GLU A 161 15.89 15.53 -21.25
CA GLU A 161 15.68 16.98 -21.29
C GLU A 161 15.80 17.56 -19.86
N VAL A 162 16.55 18.65 -19.73
CA VAL A 162 16.73 19.38 -18.46
C VAL A 162 16.10 20.77 -18.58
N SER A 163 15.17 21.08 -17.69
CA SER A 163 14.45 22.37 -17.65
C SER A 163 14.26 22.87 -16.22
N PHE A 164 14.08 24.18 -16.04
CA PHE A 164 13.70 24.72 -14.73
C PHE A 164 12.25 24.34 -14.41
N GLU A 165 11.98 24.06 -13.13
CA GLU A 165 10.62 23.89 -12.68
C GLU A 165 9.83 25.21 -12.84
N PRO A 166 8.63 25.18 -13.46
CA PRO A 166 7.83 26.39 -13.61
C PRO A 166 7.51 27.03 -12.25
N GLY A 167 8.04 28.24 -12.03
CA GLY A 167 7.79 29.02 -10.80
C GLY A 167 8.89 28.95 -9.75
N THR A 168 10.01 28.28 -10.02
CA THR A 168 11.19 28.27 -9.15
C THR A 168 12.46 28.64 -9.92
N ASP A 169 13.43 29.22 -9.21
CA ASP A 169 14.75 29.59 -9.78
C ASP A 169 15.86 28.61 -9.33
N ASN A 170 15.50 27.61 -8.50
CA ASN A 170 16.45 26.77 -7.75
C ASN A 170 16.27 25.26 -7.97
N THR A 171 15.24 24.82 -8.69
CA THR A 171 15.01 23.40 -9.01
C THR A 171 15.07 23.15 -10.52
N LEU A 172 15.78 22.08 -10.88
CA LEU A 172 15.92 21.56 -12.23
C LEU A 172 15.18 20.24 -12.33
N LEU A 173 14.35 20.12 -13.35
CA LEU A 173 13.63 18.92 -13.71
C LEU A 173 14.32 18.24 -14.87
N VAL A 174 14.54 16.94 -14.72
CA VAL A 174 15.20 16.08 -15.68
C VAL A 174 14.20 15.03 -16.11
N ALA A 175 13.83 15.04 -17.39
CA ALA A 175 12.77 14.21 -17.94
C ALA A 175 13.30 13.37 -19.11
N CYS A 176 13.04 12.07 -19.10
CA CYS A 176 13.25 11.20 -20.25
C CYS A 176 11.95 11.08 -21.07
N ASP A 177 12.03 11.39 -22.36
CA ASP A 177 10.88 11.33 -23.28
C ASP A 177 10.35 9.90 -23.54
N SER A 178 11.18 8.89 -23.29
CA SER A 178 10.91 7.51 -23.72
C SER A 178 10.38 6.62 -22.59
N CYS A 179 10.97 6.72 -21.40
CA CYS A 179 10.50 5.96 -20.22
C CYS A 179 9.70 6.81 -19.23
N GLY A 180 9.65 8.14 -19.42
CA GLY A 180 8.97 9.05 -18.51
C GLY A 180 9.66 9.21 -17.16
N LEU A 181 10.92 8.77 -17.02
CA LEU A 181 11.71 9.00 -15.81
C LEU A 181 11.81 10.50 -15.58
N TRP A 182 11.45 10.91 -14.36
CA TRP A 182 11.51 12.28 -13.89
C TRP A 182 12.37 12.32 -12.63
N ASP A 183 13.40 13.16 -12.65
CA ASP A 183 14.26 13.42 -11.50
C ASP A 183 14.35 14.93 -11.25
N MET A 184 14.60 15.31 -10.01
CA MET A 184 14.65 16.71 -9.60
C MET A 184 15.94 17.02 -8.85
N PHE A 185 16.66 18.04 -9.33
CA PHE A 185 17.93 18.50 -8.77
C PHE A 185 17.78 19.90 -8.21
N TYR A 186 18.45 20.17 -7.09
CA TYR A 186 18.49 21.49 -6.46
C TYR A 186 19.82 22.17 -6.80
N ILE A 187 19.77 23.37 -7.36
CA ILE A 187 20.96 24.14 -7.76
C ILE A 187 21.82 24.49 -6.53
N HIS A 188 21.17 24.69 -5.38
CA HIS A 188 21.80 25.00 -4.09
C HIS A 188 21.54 23.87 -3.08
N GLN A 189 22.21 22.73 -3.22
CA GLN A 189 22.36 21.82 -2.08
C GLN A 189 23.42 22.38 -1.12
N VAL A 190 22.97 22.82 0.06
CA VAL A 190 23.85 23.12 1.19
C VAL A 190 24.41 21.79 1.68
N TYR A 191 25.67 21.50 1.37
CA TYR A 191 26.39 20.39 1.99
C TYR A 191 26.54 20.67 3.49
N LEU A 192 25.94 19.82 4.34
CA LEU A 192 26.14 19.83 5.79
C LEU A 192 27.18 18.79 6.27
N ASN A 193 27.97 18.22 5.37
CA ASN A 193 29.07 17.32 5.73
C ASN A 193 30.36 17.77 5.05
N GLY A 194 31.43 17.95 5.83
CA GLY A 194 32.79 18.04 5.31
C GLY A 194 33.68 19.02 6.07
N ASP A 195 33.57 20.32 5.79
CA ASP A 195 34.59 21.29 6.15
C ASP A 195 34.00 22.51 6.87
N LEU A 196 33.71 22.35 8.17
CA LEU A 196 33.42 23.49 9.06
C LEU A 196 34.16 23.31 10.39
N VAL A 197 35.48 23.23 10.33
CA VAL A 197 36.32 23.71 11.43
C VAL A 197 36.77 25.11 11.06
N GLY A 198 35.89 26.08 11.27
CA GLY A 198 36.34 27.44 11.49
C GLY A 198 36.95 27.48 12.87
N ASP A 199 38.26 27.72 12.96
CA ASP A 199 38.98 27.92 14.22
C ASP A 199 38.28 28.98 15.07
N ALA A 200 37.45 28.54 16.02
CA ALA A 200 36.92 29.40 17.06
C ALA A 200 38.06 29.74 18.02
N PRO A 201 38.27 31.02 18.38
CA PRO A 201 39.38 31.40 19.24
C PRO A 201 39.22 30.74 20.61
N ALA A 202 40.17 29.88 20.97
CA ALA A 202 40.33 29.31 22.29
C ALA A 202 40.73 30.42 23.29
N SER A 203 39.75 31.18 23.79
CA SER A 203 39.98 32.08 24.92
C SER A 203 38.68 32.50 25.61
N SER A 204 38.13 31.62 26.44
CA SER A 204 37.51 31.93 27.76
C SER A 204 36.91 30.65 28.35
N ASN A 205 37.06 30.43 29.65
CA ASN A 205 36.43 29.33 30.39
C ASN A 205 34.91 29.54 30.46
N VAL A 206 34.21 29.40 29.34
CA VAL A 206 32.76 29.50 29.29
C VAL A 206 32.19 28.15 29.74
N THR A 207 31.48 28.14 30.87
CA THR A 207 30.78 26.94 31.36
C THR A 207 29.47 26.75 30.62
N ILE A 208 28.99 25.49 30.53
CA ILE A 208 27.68 25.16 29.95
C ILE A 208 26.56 26.00 30.58
N ASP A 209 26.59 26.21 31.90
CA ASP A 209 25.60 27.05 32.61
C ASP A 209 25.55 28.50 32.11
N THR A 210 26.71 29.07 31.78
CA THR A 210 26.81 30.43 31.24
C THR A 210 26.17 30.50 29.86
N ILE A 211 26.36 29.47 29.03
CA ILE A 211 25.77 29.36 27.70
C ILE A 211 24.25 29.16 27.82
N LEU A 212 23.81 28.30 28.74
CA LEU A 212 22.40 28.03 29.01
C LEU A 212 21.62 29.27 29.45
N GLN A 213 22.22 30.14 30.28
CA GLN A 213 21.64 31.44 30.62
C GLN A 213 21.52 32.34 29.38
N GLY A 214 22.49 32.27 28.46
CA GLY A 214 22.46 32.98 27.18
C GLY A 214 21.29 32.55 26.28
N ILE A 215 21.02 31.24 26.21
CA ILE A 215 19.89 30.68 25.44
C ILE A 215 18.55 31.17 26.00
N THR A 216 18.39 31.20 27.32
CA THR A 216 17.15 31.70 27.96
C THR A 216 16.91 33.20 27.70
N ASN A 217 17.97 33.96 27.45
CA ASN A 217 17.90 35.41 27.22
C ASN A 217 17.71 35.80 25.74
N ASN A 218 17.34 34.87 24.85
CA ASN A 218 17.15 35.12 23.41
C ASN A 218 18.39 35.70 22.69
N ALA A 219 19.60 35.38 23.14
CA ALA A 219 20.81 35.58 22.34
C ALA A 219 20.80 34.64 21.11
N SER A 220 21.73 34.82 20.17
CA SER A 220 21.84 33.93 19.00
C SER A 220 22.03 32.46 19.46
N VAL A 221 20.94 31.68 19.44
CA VAL A 221 20.86 30.33 20.03
C VAL A 221 21.77 29.36 19.27
N LYS A 222 21.84 29.47 17.94
CA LYS A 222 22.60 28.56 17.07
C LYS A 222 24.11 28.51 17.42
N PRO A 223 24.86 29.63 17.50
CA PRO A 223 26.26 29.63 17.97
C PRO A 223 26.45 29.00 19.35
N MET A 224 25.51 29.22 20.27
CA MET A 224 25.57 28.68 21.63
C MET A 224 25.42 27.15 21.65
N LEU A 225 24.54 26.60 20.81
CA LEU A 225 24.40 25.15 20.67
C LEU A 225 25.66 24.49 20.09
N TYR A 226 26.33 25.11 19.11
CA TYR A 226 27.60 24.60 18.60
C TYR A 226 28.71 24.63 19.66
N GLN A 227 28.74 25.66 20.51
CA GLN A 227 29.68 25.70 21.64
C GLN A 227 29.40 24.57 22.62
N ILE A 228 28.14 24.31 22.98
CA ILE A 228 27.79 23.17 23.84
C ILE A 228 28.21 21.85 23.21
N LEU A 229 27.96 21.65 21.91
CA LEU A 229 28.40 20.44 21.20
C LEU A 229 29.92 20.25 21.23
N SER A 230 30.68 21.33 21.06
CA SER A 230 32.15 21.31 21.15
C SER A 230 32.63 20.97 22.57
N ILE A 231 31.97 21.52 23.60
CA ILE A 231 32.29 21.19 25.01
C ILE A 231 32.01 19.72 25.29
N LEU A 232 30.83 19.20 24.90
CA LEU A 232 30.46 17.79 25.10
C LEU A 232 31.36 16.81 24.32
N GLN A 233 31.96 17.26 23.21
CA GLN A 233 32.98 16.49 22.48
C GLN A 233 34.32 16.47 23.21
N ALA A 234 34.71 17.59 23.83
CA ALA A 234 35.98 17.74 24.52
C ALA A 234 35.98 17.07 25.91
N ASP A 235 34.86 17.15 26.63
CA ASP A 235 34.69 16.54 27.94
C ASP A 235 33.29 15.89 28.06
N PRO A 236 33.21 14.57 27.82
CA PRO A 236 31.98 13.82 27.98
C PRO A 236 31.51 13.66 29.42
N GLN A 237 32.23 14.12 30.45
CA GLN A 237 31.75 13.99 31.84
C GLN A 237 31.04 15.26 32.34
N THR A 238 31.04 16.34 31.55
CA THR A 238 30.42 17.62 31.94
C THR A 238 28.93 17.70 31.64
N ALA A 239 28.29 16.66 31.09
CA ALA A 239 26.87 16.77 30.78
C ALA A 239 26.04 16.69 32.06
N HIS A 240 25.24 17.75 32.25
CA HIS A 240 24.33 17.85 33.36
C HIS A 240 22.93 17.41 32.92
N VAL A 241 22.23 16.73 33.82
CA VAL A 241 20.82 16.39 33.68
C VAL A 241 19.96 17.61 33.30
N ASP A 242 20.25 18.78 33.87
CA ASP A 242 19.57 20.04 33.59
C ASP A 242 19.76 20.55 32.14
N LEU A 243 20.77 20.05 31.43
CA LEU A 243 21.01 20.37 30.02
C LEU A 243 19.90 19.79 29.15
N MET A 244 19.50 18.53 29.37
CA MET A 244 18.46 17.87 28.57
C MET A 244 17.12 18.61 28.67
N ASP A 245 16.70 18.97 29.88
CA ASP A 245 15.43 19.67 30.11
C ASP A 245 15.36 21.01 29.37
N ARG A 246 16.49 21.70 29.25
CA ARG A 246 16.58 22.96 28.52
C ARG A 246 16.62 22.78 27.00
N MET A 247 17.03 21.61 26.52
CA MET A 247 17.07 21.30 25.09
C MET A 247 15.73 20.79 24.56
N PHE A 248 14.88 20.13 25.37
CA PHE A 248 13.58 19.61 24.90
C PHE A 248 12.68 20.68 24.27
N PRO A 249 12.53 21.91 24.83
CA PRO A 249 11.77 22.98 24.17
C PRO A 249 12.30 23.35 22.78
N LEU A 250 13.62 23.24 22.56
CA LEU A 250 14.27 23.58 21.30
C LEU A 250 14.04 22.52 20.21
N LEU A 251 13.55 21.32 20.54
CA LEU A 251 13.08 20.36 19.53
C LEU A 251 11.84 20.85 18.78
N ASN A 252 11.17 21.87 19.31
CA ASN A 252 10.00 22.50 18.73
C ASN A 252 10.29 23.89 18.16
N ASP A 253 11.57 24.28 18.07
CA ASP A 253 11.99 25.49 17.39
C ASP A 253 11.63 25.43 15.89
N GLU A 254 11.37 26.58 15.26
CA GLU A 254 11.04 26.66 13.84
C GLU A 254 12.25 26.33 12.95
N ASP A 255 13.45 26.68 13.42
CA ASP A 255 14.72 26.45 12.74
C ASP A 255 15.15 24.97 12.82
N LYS A 256 15.32 24.34 11.65
CA LYS A 256 15.74 22.94 11.53
C LYS A 256 17.11 22.66 12.12
N GLU A 257 18.04 23.62 12.03
CA GLU A 257 19.40 23.45 12.53
C GLU A 257 19.41 23.52 14.06
N ILE A 258 18.61 24.42 14.66
CA ILE A 258 18.43 24.48 16.12
C ILE A 258 17.87 23.15 16.63
N ARG A 259 16.81 22.63 15.98
CA ARG A 259 16.25 21.31 16.32
C ARG A 259 17.28 20.20 16.22
N GLY A 260 18.05 20.16 15.13
CA GLY A 260 19.09 19.15 14.92
C GLY A 260 20.20 19.22 15.96
N CYS A 261 20.67 20.43 16.31
CA CYS A 261 21.66 20.60 17.37
C CYS A 261 21.11 20.18 18.73
N ALA A 262 19.88 20.57 19.08
CA ALA A 262 19.23 20.17 20.31
C ALA A 262 19.11 18.64 20.41
N TYR A 263 18.68 17.97 19.33
CA TYR A 263 18.62 16.51 19.23
C TYR A 263 19.97 15.86 19.59
N VAL A 264 21.06 16.29 18.93
CA VAL A 264 22.38 15.71 19.15
C VAL A 264 22.90 15.95 20.57
N ILE A 265 22.62 17.14 21.15
CA ILE A 265 22.99 17.43 22.54
C ILE A 265 22.25 16.51 23.50
N ILE A 266 20.94 16.32 23.29
CA ILE A 266 20.10 15.45 24.10
C ILE A 266 20.60 14.00 24.03
N GLU A 267 20.83 13.46 22.83
CA GLU A 267 21.31 12.09 22.63
C GLU A 267 22.67 11.86 23.32
N LYS A 268 23.61 12.79 23.16
CA LYS A 268 24.93 12.72 23.82
C LYS A 268 24.84 12.79 25.34
N THR A 269 23.97 13.65 25.86
CA THR A 269 23.78 13.78 27.31
C THR A 269 23.13 12.52 27.87
N ALA A 270 22.11 11.98 27.20
CA ALA A 270 21.43 10.76 27.60
C ALA A 270 22.36 9.54 27.60
N ALA A 271 23.30 9.46 26.66
CA ALA A 271 24.31 8.39 26.62
C ALA A 271 25.26 8.37 27.83
N GLN A 272 25.25 9.41 28.67
CA GLN A 272 26.12 9.57 29.84
C GLN A 272 25.36 9.43 31.16
N LEU A 273 24.03 9.39 31.13
CA LEU A 273 23.21 9.19 32.32
C LEU A 273 23.15 7.71 32.71
N GLU A 274 22.96 7.45 33.99
CA GLU A 274 22.65 6.09 34.46
C GLU A 274 21.31 5.65 33.87
N ALA A 275 21.24 4.38 33.48
CA ALA A 275 20.09 3.83 32.76
C ALA A 275 18.77 3.98 33.53
N ASP A 276 18.80 3.74 34.84
CA ASP A 276 17.63 3.85 35.72
C ASP A 276 17.13 5.31 35.78
N ASP A 277 18.04 6.26 35.99
CA ASP A 277 17.72 7.70 36.05
C ASP A 277 17.14 8.21 34.74
N LEU A 278 17.69 7.76 33.60
CA LEU A 278 17.19 8.13 32.28
C LEU A 278 15.78 7.59 32.05
N VAL A 279 15.54 6.31 32.34
CA VAL A 279 14.23 5.67 32.15
C VAL A 279 13.17 6.28 33.07
N GLU A 280 13.46 6.46 34.36
CA GLU A 280 12.51 7.08 35.31
C GLU A 280 12.14 8.51 34.87
N ARG A 281 13.13 9.31 34.44
CA ARG A 281 12.86 10.66 33.95
C ARG A 281 11.99 10.65 32.69
N MET A 282 12.29 9.79 31.72
CA MET A 282 11.49 9.72 30.48
C MET A 282 10.08 9.19 30.76
N MET A 283 9.94 8.29 31.74
CA MET A 283 8.63 7.84 32.23
C MET A 283 7.79 9.03 32.74
N ASP A 284 8.37 9.86 33.61
CA ASP A 284 7.71 11.04 34.15
C ASP A 284 7.27 12.01 33.05
N GLN A 285 8.14 12.23 32.05
CA GLN A 285 7.81 13.09 30.92
C GLN A 285 6.69 12.52 30.05
N LEU A 286 6.71 11.22 29.75
CA LEU A 286 5.69 10.56 28.94
C LEU A 286 4.31 10.58 29.64
N ILE A 287 4.26 10.42 30.96
CA ILE A 287 3.01 10.51 31.75
C ILE A 287 2.36 11.89 31.60
N CYS A 288 3.17 12.95 31.48
CA CYS A 288 2.70 14.31 31.35
C CYS A 288 2.21 14.68 29.94
N ILE A 289 2.43 13.83 28.93
CA ILE A 289 1.94 14.10 27.58
C ILE A 289 0.43 13.83 27.48
N SER A 290 -0.32 14.87 27.10
CA SER A 290 -1.71 14.77 26.64
C SER A 290 -1.74 14.85 25.12
N TRP A 291 -2.63 14.07 24.49
CA TRP A 291 -2.83 14.02 23.05
C TRP A 291 -4.11 14.76 22.59
N ASP A 292 -4.62 15.66 23.43
CA ASP A 292 -5.83 16.43 23.17
C ASP A 292 -5.49 17.77 22.50
N PHE A 293 -5.40 17.79 21.16
CA PHE A 293 -4.97 18.99 20.42
C PHE A 293 -6.07 19.61 19.57
N GLU A 294 -6.17 20.94 19.63
CA GLU A 294 -7.02 21.73 18.73
C GLU A 294 -6.30 22.09 17.42
N THR A 295 -4.96 22.15 17.45
CA THR A 295 -4.15 22.61 16.31
C THR A 295 -3.15 21.57 15.81
N GLU A 296 -2.89 21.61 14.51
CA GLU A 296 -1.90 20.77 13.83
C GLU A 296 -0.49 20.97 14.39
N LEU A 297 -0.12 22.22 14.68
CA LEU A 297 1.20 22.57 15.18
C LEU A 297 1.45 21.98 16.57
N ASP A 298 0.46 22.04 17.46
CA ASP A 298 0.60 21.49 18.82
C ASP A 298 0.71 19.96 18.79
N CYS A 299 -0.02 19.33 17.88
CA CYS A 299 0.05 17.90 17.66
C CYS A 299 1.45 17.47 17.18
N VAL A 300 2.03 18.14 16.17
CA VAL A 300 3.40 17.87 15.69
C VAL A 300 4.43 18.08 16.79
N LYS A 301 4.31 19.17 17.54
CA LYS A 301 5.24 19.49 18.63
C LYS A 301 5.23 18.41 19.71
N THR A 302 4.05 17.88 20.00
CA THR A 302 3.90 16.82 20.99
C THR A 302 4.37 15.48 20.47
N ALA A 303 4.12 15.16 19.19
CA ALA A 303 4.66 13.97 18.56
C ALA A 303 6.19 13.96 18.57
N ARG A 304 6.85 15.09 18.24
CA ARG A 304 8.32 15.20 18.32
C ARG A 304 8.86 14.95 19.72
N LEU A 305 8.23 15.54 20.75
CA LEU A 305 8.62 15.32 22.14
C LEU A 305 8.37 13.87 22.58
N SER A 306 7.20 13.33 22.27
CA SER A 306 6.82 11.94 22.57
C SER A 306 7.80 10.94 21.94
N SER A 307 8.07 11.08 20.64
CA SER A 307 9.03 10.25 19.92
C SER A 307 10.43 10.35 20.51
N MET A 308 10.87 11.56 20.89
CA MET A 308 12.16 11.74 21.57
C MET A 308 12.18 11.03 22.93
N TYR A 309 11.18 11.24 23.78
CA TYR A 309 11.12 10.60 25.09
C TYR A 309 11.06 9.07 24.97
N MET A 310 10.30 8.53 24.02
CA MET A 310 10.28 7.09 23.74
C MET A 310 11.65 6.57 23.28
N ALA A 311 12.35 7.29 22.40
CA ALA A 311 13.68 6.90 21.92
C ALA A 311 14.69 6.88 23.07
N LEU A 312 14.72 7.91 23.90
CA LEU A 312 15.61 8.00 25.07
C LEU A 312 15.26 6.96 26.14
N PHE A 313 13.98 6.70 26.36
CA PHE A 313 13.53 5.62 27.23
C PHE A 313 14.04 4.28 26.72
N GLY A 314 13.90 4.01 25.41
CA GLY A 314 14.43 2.81 24.76
C GLY A 314 15.96 2.69 24.91
N GLN A 315 16.70 3.78 24.71
CA GLN A 315 18.14 3.84 24.94
C GLN A 315 18.51 3.48 26.38
N GLY A 316 17.76 4.00 27.36
CA GLY A 316 17.94 3.62 28.77
C GLY A 316 17.68 2.12 29.00
N LEU A 317 16.61 1.57 28.42
CA LEU A 317 16.33 0.13 28.50
C LEU A 317 17.42 -0.74 27.85
N GLU A 318 18.04 -0.28 26.75
CA GLU A 318 19.17 -0.98 26.11
C GLU A 318 20.40 -1.04 27.01
N GLN A 319 20.63 0.01 27.83
CA GLN A 319 21.74 0.06 28.77
C GLN A 319 21.50 -0.80 30.02
N MET A 320 20.24 -1.09 30.36
CA MET A 320 19.88 -1.96 31.47
C MET A 320 20.35 -3.40 31.22
N LYS A 321 21.14 -3.94 32.16
CA LYS A 321 21.69 -5.30 32.05
C LYS A 321 20.74 -6.38 32.59
N ARG A 322 19.69 -6.01 33.32
CA ARG A 322 18.83 -6.97 34.03
C ARG A 322 17.50 -7.14 33.30
N ALA A 323 17.32 -8.28 32.64
CA ALA A 323 16.08 -8.58 31.93
C ALA A 323 14.80 -8.55 32.81
N ARG A 324 14.92 -8.62 34.14
CA ARG A 324 13.78 -8.47 35.07
C ARG A 324 13.24 -7.04 35.13
N GLU A 325 14.10 -6.04 34.94
CA GLU A 325 13.71 -4.63 34.99
C GLU A 325 12.87 -4.24 33.77
N TRP A 326 13.13 -4.84 32.60
CA TRP A 326 12.29 -4.65 31.41
C TRP A 326 10.82 -5.04 31.64
N MET A 327 10.53 -6.04 32.49
CA MET A 327 9.16 -6.44 32.80
C MET A 327 8.39 -5.36 33.57
N LEU A 328 9.07 -4.41 34.22
CA LEU A 328 8.44 -3.28 34.90
C LEU A 328 8.13 -2.14 33.91
N PHE A 329 9.05 -1.87 33.00
CA PHE A 329 8.99 -0.69 32.14
C PHE A 329 8.29 -0.91 30.79
N LEU A 330 8.35 -2.12 30.21
CA LEU A 330 7.67 -2.41 28.95
C LEU A 330 6.14 -2.31 29.04
N PRO A 331 5.47 -2.78 30.12
CA PRO A 331 4.04 -2.54 30.30
C PRO A 331 3.68 -1.05 30.35
N PHE A 332 4.52 -0.22 30.97
CA PHE A 332 4.32 1.22 31.00
C PHE A 332 4.33 1.80 29.57
N LEU A 333 5.35 1.50 28.77
CA LEU A 333 5.44 1.98 27.39
C LEU A 333 4.28 1.45 26.53
N ALA A 334 3.91 0.17 26.69
CA ALA A 334 2.79 -0.40 25.96
C ALA A 334 1.48 0.33 26.30
N ASN A 335 1.21 0.59 27.58
CA ASN A 335 0.04 1.35 28.00
C ASN A 335 0.04 2.79 27.46
N TYR A 336 1.21 3.44 27.46
CA TYR A 336 1.37 4.77 26.86
C TYR A 336 1.05 4.74 25.36
N VAL A 337 1.59 3.75 24.63
CA VAL A 337 1.35 3.57 23.20
C VAL A 337 -0.11 3.29 22.92
N THR A 338 -0.74 2.36 23.64
CA THR A 338 -2.16 2.03 23.50
C THR A 338 -3.04 3.26 23.68
N LYS A 339 -2.85 4.02 24.76
CA LYS A 339 -3.63 5.23 25.03
C LYS A 339 -3.43 6.29 23.94
N THR A 340 -2.20 6.46 23.48
CA THR A 340 -1.87 7.46 22.46
C THR A 340 -2.41 7.05 21.08
N MET A 341 -2.40 5.76 20.77
CA MET A 341 -2.86 5.23 19.48
C MET A 341 -4.33 5.53 19.23
N ASP A 342 -5.18 5.58 20.26
CA ASP A 342 -6.59 5.97 20.12
C ASP A 342 -6.73 7.43 19.66
N GLY A 343 -5.87 8.33 20.16
CA GLY A 343 -5.80 9.72 19.72
C GLY A 343 -5.30 9.84 18.27
N ILE A 344 -4.24 9.10 17.93
CA ILE A 344 -3.69 9.05 16.57
C ILE A 344 -4.71 8.48 15.58
N GLU A 345 -5.43 7.42 15.93
CA GLU A 345 -6.50 6.86 15.09
C GLU A 345 -7.58 7.90 14.81
N SER A 346 -8.01 8.63 15.86
CA SER A 346 -9.02 9.69 15.72
C SER A 346 -8.56 10.75 14.73
N VAL A 347 -7.29 11.19 14.83
CA VAL A 347 -6.68 12.11 13.87
C VAL A 347 -6.68 11.54 12.45
N MET A 348 -6.27 10.27 12.27
CA MET A 348 -6.24 9.62 10.96
C MET A 348 -7.62 9.59 10.30
N ILE A 349 -8.66 9.23 11.06
CA ILE A 349 -10.04 9.13 10.57
C ILE A 349 -10.60 10.52 10.26
N GLU A 350 -10.52 11.46 11.21
CA GLU A 350 -11.13 12.79 11.07
C GLU A 350 -10.47 13.63 9.97
N LYS A 351 -9.15 13.53 9.81
CA LYS A 351 -8.40 14.31 8.82
C LYS A 351 -8.25 13.61 7.48
N SER A 352 -8.67 12.33 7.39
CA SER A 352 -8.56 11.51 6.18
C SER A 352 -7.13 11.56 5.59
N LEU A 353 -6.15 11.32 6.45
CA LEU A 353 -4.72 11.46 6.11
C LEU A 353 -4.32 10.51 4.98
N TYR A 354 -3.30 10.90 4.20
CA TYR A 354 -2.78 10.16 3.05
C TYR A 354 -3.78 9.99 1.88
N GLY A 355 -4.88 10.75 1.87
CA GLY A 355 -5.98 10.62 0.91
C GLY A 355 -5.86 11.40 -0.41
N GLY A 356 -4.74 12.07 -0.74
CA GLY A 356 -4.68 12.93 -1.94
C GLY A 356 -3.30 13.23 -2.54
N HIS A 357 -3.18 13.05 -3.87
CA HIS A 357 -1.94 13.16 -4.66
C HIS A 357 -1.32 14.57 -4.81
N GLN A 358 -1.90 15.61 -4.21
CA GLN A 358 -1.47 17.00 -4.46
C GLN A 358 -1.44 17.88 -3.21
N ARG A 359 -1.59 17.31 -2.02
CA ARG A 359 -1.53 18.10 -0.79
C ARG A 359 -0.08 18.18 -0.32
N LYS A 360 0.37 19.39 0.02
CA LYS A 360 1.60 19.58 0.80
C LYS A 360 1.44 18.77 2.09
N ARG A 361 2.40 17.91 2.42
CA ARG A 361 2.42 17.11 3.64
C ARG A 361 2.02 17.99 4.82
N ASP A 362 0.95 17.61 5.48
CA ASP A 362 0.48 18.34 6.64
C ASP A 362 1.16 17.82 7.91
N GLY A 363 1.14 18.62 8.96
CA GLY A 363 1.70 18.26 10.24
C GLY A 363 1.00 17.05 10.87
N TRP A 364 -0.25 16.75 10.51
CA TRP A 364 -0.92 15.56 11.01
C TRP A 364 -0.27 14.28 10.47
N GLU A 365 0.09 14.25 9.18
CA GLU A 365 0.88 13.16 8.59
C GLU A 365 2.25 13.05 9.27
N GLU A 366 2.95 14.18 9.49
CA GLU A 366 4.23 14.17 10.23
C GLU A 366 4.08 13.58 11.65
N THR A 367 3.01 13.95 12.37
CA THR A 367 2.69 13.41 13.70
C THR A 367 2.52 11.90 13.67
N VAL A 368 1.72 11.38 12.74
CA VAL A 368 1.49 9.93 12.59
C VAL A 368 2.81 9.23 12.30
N ASP A 369 3.59 9.75 11.35
CA ASP A 369 4.84 9.12 10.93
C ASP A 369 5.88 9.08 12.07
N LEU A 370 6.01 10.16 12.83
CA LEU A 370 6.91 10.24 13.99
C LEU A 370 6.49 9.25 15.08
N PHE A 371 5.22 9.30 15.49
CA PHE A 371 4.75 8.47 16.60
C PHE A 371 4.74 6.99 16.23
N VAL A 372 4.15 6.63 15.08
CA VAL A 372 4.10 5.24 14.62
C VAL A 372 5.51 4.73 14.33
N GLY A 373 6.40 5.56 13.79
CA GLY A 373 7.82 5.24 13.64
C GLY A 373 8.45 4.81 14.97
N SER A 374 8.25 5.60 16.04
CA SER A 374 8.73 5.27 17.38
C SER A 374 8.07 4.03 17.98
N CYS A 375 6.80 3.76 17.68
CA CYS A 375 6.15 2.50 18.06
C CYS A 375 6.78 1.29 17.36
N LEU A 376 7.12 1.41 16.07
CA LEU A 376 7.79 0.35 15.32
C LEU A 376 9.22 0.12 15.82
N ASP A 377 9.94 1.18 16.20
CA ASP A 377 11.25 1.08 16.85
C ASP A 377 11.13 0.30 18.18
N LEU A 378 10.10 0.59 18.99
CA LEU A 378 9.84 -0.14 20.24
C LEU A 378 9.51 -1.62 19.99
N ILE A 379 8.68 -1.93 19.00
CA ILE A 379 8.34 -3.32 18.61
C ILE A 379 9.60 -4.07 18.21
N GLU A 380 10.43 -3.45 17.38
CA GLU A 380 11.71 -4.01 16.93
C GLU A 380 12.66 -4.23 18.11
N PHE A 381 12.79 -3.27 19.02
CA PHE A 381 13.58 -3.40 20.25
C PHE A 381 13.09 -4.57 21.12
N ILE A 382 11.78 -4.68 21.36
CA ILE A 382 11.19 -5.77 22.15
C ILE A 382 11.59 -7.13 21.56
N HIS A 383 11.42 -7.31 20.25
CA HIS A 383 11.68 -8.59 19.61
C HIS A 383 13.17 -8.91 19.42
N THR A 384 14.03 -7.91 19.25
CA THR A 384 15.46 -8.12 18.96
C THR A 384 16.33 -8.15 20.21
N ARG A 385 15.97 -7.42 21.25
CA ARG A 385 16.79 -7.24 22.46
C ARG A 385 16.23 -7.94 23.68
N THR A 386 14.90 -7.98 23.82
CA THR A 386 14.29 -8.40 25.09
C THR A 386 13.88 -9.87 25.10
N VAL A 387 13.90 -10.53 23.94
CA VAL A 387 13.51 -11.93 23.80
C VAL A 387 14.52 -12.79 23.04
N ILE A 388 14.45 -14.11 23.23
CA ILE A 388 15.24 -15.08 22.44
C ILE A 388 14.89 -14.88 20.96
N PRO A 389 15.85 -14.77 20.02
CA PRO A 389 15.55 -14.43 18.62
C PRO A 389 14.59 -15.40 17.90
N SER A 390 14.67 -16.69 18.23
CA SER A 390 13.89 -17.78 17.63
C SER A 390 12.38 -17.62 17.90
N TYR A 391 11.61 -17.14 16.91
CA TYR A 391 10.14 -17.03 17.05
C TYR A 391 9.42 -18.38 16.94
N SER A 392 10.09 -19.40 16.39
CA SER A 392 9.54 -20.77 16.29
C SER A 392 9.28 -21.40 17.65
N GLU A 393 9.95 -20.93 18.70
CA GLU A 393 9.79 -21.45 20.07
C GLU A 393 8.62 -20.82 20.82
N PHE A 394 7.98 -19.77 20.28
CA PHE A 394 6.82 -19.16 20.93
C PHE A 394 5.63 -20.15 20.98
N PRO A 395 5.04 -20.41 22.16
CA PRO A 395 3.96 -21.37 22.35
C PRO A 395 2.64 -20.83 21.78
N ILE A 396 2.41 -21.00 20.48
CA ILE A 396 1.24 -20.44 19.80
C ILE A 396 -0.08 -21.01 20.32
N GLU A 397 -0.06 -22.20 20.91
CA GLU A 397 -1.22 -22.89 21.45
C GLU A 397 -1.51 -22.52 22.93
N THR A 398 -0.78 -21.54 23.47
CA THR A 398 -0.99 -21.10 24.85
C THR A 398 -2.39 -20.54 25.06
N VAL A 399 -3.00 -20.90 26.19
CA VAL A 399 -4.32 -20.42 26.62
C VAL A 399 -4.21 -19.30 27.67
N ASP A 400 -3.02 -19.04 28.19
CA ASP A 400 -2.80 -18.05 29.25
C ASP A 400 -1.38 -17.48 29.25
N ILE A 401 -1.18 -16.37 28.54
CA ILE A 401 0.09 -15.63 28.52
C ILE A 401 0.58 -15.25 29.91
N GLY A 402 -0.34 -15.03 30.86
CA GLY A 402 -0.01 -14.62 32.21
C GLY A 402 0.78 -15.66 33.01
N LEU A 403 0.68 -16.94 32.64
CA LEU A 403 1.39 -18.07 33.27
C LEU A 403 2.69 -18.45 32.55
N GLU A 404 2.92 -17.88 31.38
CA GLU A 404 4.11 -18.14 30.58
C GLU A 404 5.36 -17.46 31.16
N ASN A 405 6.53 -17.88 30.67
CA ASN A 405 7.79 -17.27 31.08
C ASN A 405 7.91 -15.80 30.59
N GLY A 406 8.88 -15.06 31.15
CA GLY A 406 9.06 -13.64 30.83
C GLY A 406 9.40 -13.36 29.35
N ASP A 407 10.05 -14.31 28.66
CA ASP A 407 10.37 -14.21 27.24
C ASP A 407 9.11 -14.23 26.38
N THR A 408 8.27 -15.24 26.61
CA THR A 408 6.96 -15.41 25.96
C THR A 408 6.08 -14.19 26.21
N LYS A 409 6.04 -13.69 27.45
CA LYS A 409 5.27 -12.48 27.80
C LYS A 409 5.72 -11.25 27.01
N ARG A 410 7.02 -10.96 26.97
CA ARG A 410 7.55 -9.80 26.20
C ARG A 410 7.33 -9.97 24.70
N ARG A 411 7.50 -11.18 24.17
CA ARG A 411 7.21 -11.47 22.76
C ARG A 411 5.74 -11.26 22.42
N TYR A 412 4.83 -11.70 23.30
CA TYR A 412 3.40 -11.44 23.17
C TYR A 412 3.09 -9.95 23.19
N LEU A 413 3.74 -9.18 24.06
CA LEU A 413 3.58 -7.72 24.08
C LEU A 413 3.98 -7.09 22.74
N GLY A 414 5.07 -7.55 22.12
CA GLY A 414 5.46 -7.13 20.77
C GLY A 414 4.43 -7.49 19.70
N TYR A 415 3.83 -8.69 19.78
CA TYR A 415 2.72 -9.08 18.91
C TYR A 415 1.48 -8.20 19.12
N TYR A 416 1.11 -7.90 20.36
CA TYR A 416 0.01 -7.00 20.67
C TYR A 416 0.24 -5.60 20.08
N LEU A 417 1.43 -5.01 20.28
CA LEU A 417 1.74 -3.68 19.72
C LEU A 417 1.76 -3.69 18.19
N THR A 418 2.23 -4.78 17.58
CA THR A 418 2.16 -4.97 16.12
C THR A 418 0.71 -5.01 15.65
N ASP A 419 -0.12 -5.83 16.30
CA ASP A 419 -1.56 -5.95 16.03
C ASP A 419 -2.29 -4.60 16.16
N LEU A 420 -1.94 -3.83 17.19
CA LEU A 420 -2.47 -2.50 17.45
C LEU A 420 -2.12 -1.52 16.32
N VAL A 421 -0.89 -1.54 15.81
CA VAL A 421 -0.50 -0.70 14.65
C VAL A 421 -1.29 -1.11 13.40
N TYR A 422 -1.47 -2.41 13.17
CA TYR A 422 -2.29 -2.89 12.07
C TYR A 422 -3.74 -2.42 12.19
N GLU A 423 -4.33 -2.53 13.38
CA GLU A 423 -5.71 -2.16 13.67
C GLU A 423 -5.95 -0.65 13.57
N ARG A 424 -5.11 0.15 14.20
CA ARG A 424 -5.37 1.59 14.40
C ARG A 424 -4.82 2.45 13.28
N ILE A 425 -3.72 2.03 12.67
CA ILE A 425 -3.03 2.80 11.63
C ILE A 425 -3.31 2.21 10.26
N LEU A 426 -2.88 0.97 10.02
CA LEU A 426 -2.88 0.41 8.66
C LEU A 426 -4.29 0.15 8.12
N LEU A 427 -5.23 -0.27 8.95
CA LEU A 427 -6.64 -0.38 8.57
C LEU A 427 -7.26 0.94 8.15
N ASN A 428 -6.83 2.05 8.76
CA ASN A 428 -7.34 3.38 8.47
C ASN A 428 -6.51 4.10 7.38
N ALA A 429 -5.35 3.56 7.02
CA ALA A 429 -4.52 4.06 5.93
C ALA A 429 -5.26 4.05 4.58
N HIS A 430 -5.13 5.15 3.84
CA HIS A 430 -5.93 5.47 2.67
C HIS A 430 -5.45 4.77 1.38
N VAL A 431 -5.28 3.45 1.45
CA VAL A 431 -4.85 2.61 0.32
C VAL A 431 -6.05 1.87 -0.26
N SER A 432 -6.44 2.22 -1.49
CA SER A 432 -7.59 1.61 -2.18
C SER A 432 -7.24 0.24 -2.78
N PHE A 433 -7.24 -0.79 -1.94
CA PHE A 433 -6.93 -2.16 -2.34
C PHE A 433 -7.94 -2.72 -3.35
N SER A 434 -9.24 -2.53 -3.08
CA SER A 434 -10.28 -3.11 -3.94
C SER A 434 -10.21 -2.55 -5.37
N LYS A 435 -9.97 -1.23 -5.49
CA LYS A 435 -9.78 -0.53 -6.77
C LYS A 435 -8.54 -1.04 -7.49
N SER A 436 -7.39 -1.06 -6.80
CA SER A 436 -6.12 -1.50 -7.39
C SER A 436 -6.21 -2.92 -7.93
N TYR A 437 -6.87 -3.81 -7.18
CA TYR A 437 -7.12 -5.18 -7.60
C TYR A 437 -8.05 -5.24 -8.82
N TYR A 438 -9.16 -4.51 -8.80
CA TYR A 438 -10.13 -4.54 -9.88
C TYR A 438 -9.57 -3.94 -11.19
N GLU A 439 -8.78 -2.88 -11.12
CA GLU A 439 -8.08 -2.31 -12.27
C GLU A 439 -7.07 -3.30 -12.87
N LYS A 440 -6.35 -4.05 -12.03
CA LYS A 440 -5.38 -5.04 -12.48
C LYS A 440 -6.03 -6.26 -13.15
N TYR A 441 -7.11 -6.79 -12.57
CA TYR A 441 -7.68 -8.09 -12.99
C TYR A 441 -8.99 -7.99 -13.78
N HIS A 442 -9.74 -6.88 -13.69
CA HIS A 442 -11.08 -6.72 -14.26
C HIS A 442 -11.24 -5.45 -15.13
N SER A 443 -10.15 -4.97 -15.73
CA SER A 443 -10.01 -3.72 -16.51
C SER A 443 -11.03 -3.45 -17.63
N LYS A 444 -11.82 -4.45 -18.04
CA LYS A 444 -12.90 -4.29 -19.03
C LYS A 444 -14.02 -3.37 -18.54
N TYR A 445 -14.18 -3.24 -17.22
CA TYR A 445 -15.08 -2.30 -16.58
C TYR A 445 -14.30 -1.05 -16.22
N ASN A 446 -13.91 -0.26 -17.23
CA ASN A 446 -13.37 1.07 -16.99
C ASN A 446 -14.46 1.94 -16.36
N ILE A 447 -14.51 1.98 -15.03
CA ILE A 447 -15.19 3.05 -14.32
C ILE A 447 -14.36 4.30 -14.62
N GLN A 448 -14.67 4.97 -15.73
CA GLN A 448 -14.10 6.27 -16.04
C GLN A 448 -14.59 7.25 -14.99
N ARG A 449 -13.90 7.33 -13.85
CA ARG A 449 -13.98 8.52 -13.01
C ARG A 449 -13.15 9.60 -13.69
N PRO A 450 -13.65 10.84 -13.81
CA PRO A 450 -12.82 11.94 -14.22
C PRO A 450 -11.72 12.13 -13.17
N ASN A 451 -10.46 11.93 -13.59
CA ASN A 451 -9.25 12.44 -12.93
C ASN A 451 -8.79 11.86 -11.58
N GLN A 452 -8.79 10.55 -11.34
CA GLN A 452 -7.96 9.98 -10.25
C GLN A 452 -7.42 8.59 -10.61
N VAL A 453 -6.28 8.56 -11.29
CA VAL A 453 -5.38 7.39 -11.25
C VAL A 453 -4.82 7.36 -9.84
N ILE A 454 -5.33 6.46 -8.99
CA ILE A 454 -4.80 6.25 -7.64
C ILE A 454 -3.52 5.44 -7.82
N SER A 455 -2.42 6.11 -8.16
CA SER A 455 -1.08 5.62 -7.83
C SER A 455 -1.01 5.46 -6.31
N LEU A 456 -0.36 4.41 -5.82
CA LEU A 456 0.14 4.35 -4.44
C LEU A 456 1.14 5.50 -4.30
N SER A 457 0.70 6.66 -3.83
CA SER A 457 1.38 7.94 -4.12
C SER A 457 2.10 8.55 -2.94
N ASP A 458 1.87 8.08 -1.71
CA ASP A 458 2.63 8.53 -0.57
C ASP A 458 3.79 7.56 -0.26
N PRO A 459 5.04 7.94 -0.57
CA PRO A 459 6.21 7.10 -0.32
C PRO A 459 6.44 6.86 1.18
N THR A 460 6.01 7.78 2.06
CA THR A 460 6.16 7.66 3.50
C THR A 460 5.19 6.62 4.05
N LEU A 461 3.90 6.67 3.67
CA LEU A 461 2.95 5.63 4.06
C LEU A 461 3.38 4.24 3.54
N LEU A 462 3.88 4.18 2.30
CA LEU A 462 4.42 2.92 1.74
C LEU A 462 5.63 2.41 2.53
N SER A 463 6.53 3.31 2.96
CA SER A 463 7.67 2.94 3.79
C SER A 463 7.23 2.39 5.16
N LEU A 464 6.19 2.98 5.76
CA LEU A 464 5.61 2.54 7.02
C LEU A 464 4.96 1.17 6.85
N ILE A 465 4.13 0.98 5.82
CA ILE A 465 3.54 -0.32 5.47
C ILE A 465 4.65 -1.36 5.29
N GLN A 466 5.65 -1.07 4.46
CA GLN A 466 6.74 -2.00 4.19
C GLN A 466 7.50 -2.36 5.45
N ARG A 467 7.76 -1.38 6.34
CA ARG A 467 8.41 -1.62 7.63
C ARG A 467 7.56 -2.53 8.52
N CYS A 468 6.25 -2.30 8.63
CA CYS A 468 5.34 -3.19 9.35
C CYS A 468 5.40 -4.62 8.80
N LEU A 469 5.33 -4.78 7.47
CA LEU A 469 5.37 -6.12 6.84
C LEU A 469 6.70 -6.84 7.13
N LEU A 470 7.82 -6.12 7.05
CA LEU A 470 9.15 -6.67 7.34
C LEU A 470 9.29 -7.09 8.81
N LEU A 471 8.84 -6.26 9.75
CA LEU A 471 8.87 -6.62 11.18
C LEU A 471 7.96 -7.82 11.46
N SER A 472 6.75 -7.84 10.88
CA SER A 472 5.83 -8.97 11.02
C SER A 472 6.45 -10.27 10.52
N HIS A 473 7.10 -10.24 9.36
CA HIS A 473 7.77 -11.41 8.80
C HIS A 473 8.96 -11.83 9.68
N SER A 474 9.81 -10.89 10.06
CA SER A 474 11.05 -11.14 10.82
C SER A 474 10.78 -11.77 12.17
N PHE A 475 9.63 -11.46 12.79
CA PHE A 475 9.28 -11.95 14.12
C PHE A 475 8.16 -12.99 14.15
N GLY A 476 7.72 -13.49 12.99
CA GLY A 476 6.72 -14.55 12.89
C GLY A 476 5.29 -14.12 13.26
N PHE A 477 4.97 -12.85 13.08
CA PHE A 477 3.62 -12.30 13.22
C PHE A 477 2.84 -12.51 11.90
N THR A 478 2.46 -13.75 11.63
CA THR A 478 1.66 -14.11 10.44
C THR A 478 0.19 -14.28 10.80
N ALA A 479 -0.70 -14.12 9.81
CA ALA A 479 -2.14 -14.30 10.00
C ALA A 479 -2.51 -15.67 10.62
N ASP A 480 -1.87 -16.75 10.18
CA ASP A 480 -2.11 -18.10 10.69
C ASP A 480 -1.77 -18.24 12.17
N ARG A 481 -0.60 -17.73 12.55
CA ARG A 481 -0.11 -17.80 13.92
C ARG A 481 -0.99 -16.94 14.82
N MET A 482 -1.31 -15.72 14.40
CA MET A 482 -2.10 -14.80 15.22
C MET A 482 -3.56 -15.25 15.38
N MET A 483 -4.19 -15.79 14.33
CA MET A 483 -5.52 -16.40 14.50
C MET A 483 -5.49 -17.60 15.44
N CYS A 484 -4.51 -18.51 15.30
CA CYS A 484 -4.40 -19.68 16.18
C CYS A 484 -4.19 -19.27 17.65
N LEU A 485 -3.29 -18.31 17.88
CA LEU A 485 -3.04 -17.75 19.22
C LEU A 485 -4.30 -17.11 19.78
N TYR A 486 -4.97 -16.27 18.99
CA TYR A 486 -6.21 -15.63 19.39
C TYR A 486 -7.27 -16.67 19.82
N GLU A 487 -7.52 -17.68 19.00
CA GLU A 487 -8.48 -18.75 19.28
C GLU A 487 -8.14 -19.53 20.56
N CYS A 488 -6.86 -19.81 20.82
CA CYS A 488 -6.44 -20.47 22.05
C CYS A 488 -6.65 -19.58 23.28
N LEU A 489 -6.39 -18.27 23.18
CA LEU A 489 -6.62 -17.33 24.28
C LEU A 489 -8.11 -17.15 24.60
N GLN A 490 -9.00 -17.26 23.61
CA GLN A 490 -10.45 -17.19 23.82
C GLN A 490 -11.04 -18.41 24.52
N LYS A 491 -10.36 -19.58 24.47
CA LYS A 491 -10.83 -20.79 25.18
C LYS A 491 -10.75 -20.67 26.70
N LYS A 492 -10.03 -19.67 27.22
CA LYS A 492 -9.92 -19.45 28.67
C LYS A 492 -11.22 -18.87 29.20
N ASP A 493 -12.00 -19.71 29.87
CA ASP A 493 -13.27 -19.34 30.48
C ASP A 493 -13.05 -18.34 31.64
N HIS A 494 -13.29 -17.05 31.39
CA HIS A 494 -13.12 -16.00 32.40
C HIS A 494 -14.29 -15.90 33.39
N HIS A 495 -15.32 -16.73 33.23
CA HIS A 495 -16.60 -16.58 33.93
C HIS A 495 -16.62 -17.04 35.40
N ALA A 496 -15.51 -17.52 35.97
CA ALA A 496 -15.48 -18.07 37.33
C ALA A 496 -14.71 -17.24 38.38
N ILE A 497 -14.05 -16.14 38.01
CA ILE A 497 -13.17 -15.38 38.91
C ILE A 497 -13.82 -14.05 39.29
N SER A 498 -13.80 -13.69 40.57
CA SER A 498 -14.34 -12.41 41.04
C SER A 498 -13.58 -11.23 40.42
N LYS A 499 -14.20 -10.06 40.24
CA LYS A 499 -13.51 -8.88 39.67
C LYS A 499 -12.27 -8.47 40.47
N GLU A 500 -12.29 -8.65 41.79
CA GLU A 500 -11.17 -8.33 42.68
C GLU A 500 -9.99 -9.28 42.47
N ASP A 501 -10.28 -10.59 42.35
CA ASP A 501 -9.27 -11.59 42.03
C ASP A 501 -8.71 -11.38 40.62
N GLN A 502 -9.54 -10.93 39.66
CA GLN A 502 -9.09 -10.60 38.31
C GLN A 502 -8.06 -9.46 38.31
N ILE A 503 -8.35 -8.35 39.00
CA ILE A 503 -7.43 -7.21 39.13
C ILE A 503 -6.13 -7.65 39.79
N SER A 504 -6.23 -8.40 40.89
CA SER A 504 -5.04 -8.92 41.59
C SER A 504 -4.20 -9.85 40.70
N ASP A 505 -4.84 -10.68 39.87
CA ASP A 505 -4.13 -11.54 38.92
C ASP A 505 -3.49 -10.73 37.79
N ASP A 506 -4.17 -9.70 37.29
CA ASP A 506 -3.62 -8.81 36.26
C ASP A 506 -2.38 -8.06 36.77
N ASP A 507 -2.46 -7.48 37.96
CA ASP A 507 -1.34 -6.80 38.62
C ASP A 507 -0.14 -7.74 38.83
N ARG A 508 -0.40 -9.00 39.20
CA ARG A 508 0.67 -10.00 39.39
C ARG A 508 1.31 -10.44 38.08
N GLN A 509 0.51 -10.56 37.02
CA GLN A 509 0.99 -11.09 35.75
C GLN A 509 1.72 -10.04 34.92
N MET A 510 1.37 -8.75 35.08
CA MET A 510 1.87 -7.54 34.40
C MET A 510 1.67 -7.52 32.87
N ILE A 511 1.82 -8.66 32.19
CA ILE A 511 1.55 -8.87 30.78
C ILE A 511 0.69 -10.13 30.65
N ASN A 512 -0.54 -9.95 30.14
CA ASN A 512 -1.46 -11.03 29.82
C ASN A 512 -2.42 -10.61 28.70
N SER A 513 -3.20 -11.56 28.21
CA SER A 513 -4.14 -11.36 27.09
C SER A 513 -5.39 -10.55 27.45
N ARG A 514 -5.68 -10.32 28.73
CA ARG A 514 -6.80 -9.47 29.17
C ARG A 514 -6.43 -7.99 29.10
N MET A 515 -5.22 -7.65 29.56
CA MET A 515 -4.69 -6.29 29.51
C MET A 515 -4.26 -5.89 28.09
N TYR A 516 -3.74 -6.83 27.31
CA TYR A 516 -3.22 -6.59 25.97
C TYR A 516 -3.90 -7.53 24.95
N PRO A 517 -5.22 -7.42 24.74
CA PRO A 517 -5.96 -8.34 23.88
C PRO A 517 -5.58 -8.13 22.41
N LEU A 518 -5.38 -9.22 21.68
CA LEU A 518 -5.28 -9.18 20.22
C LEU A 518 -6.66 -8.86 19.63
N SER A 519 -6.69 -8.03 18.61
CA SER A 519 -7.89 -7.61 17.90
C SER A 519 -8.11 -8.40 16.62
N HIS A 520 -9.33 -8.87 16.40
CA HIS A 520 -9.74 -9.43 15.10
C HIS A 520 -9.55 -8.43 13.96
N ARG A 521 -9.70 -7.13 14.22
CA ARG A 521 -9.52 -6.11 13.18
C ARG A 521 -8.04 -6.03 12.80
N GLY A 522 -7.13 -6.02 13.78
CA GLY A 522 -5.68 -6.06 13.55
C GLY A 522 -5.28 -7.28 12.71
N ILE A 523 -5.74 -8.46 13.09
CA ILE A 523 -5.50 -9.69 12.32
C ILE A 523 -6.14 -9.62 10.91
N GLY A 524 -7.35 -9.07 10.78
CA GLY A 524 -8.00 -8.79 9.50
C GLY A 524 -7.18 -7.85 8.60
N ALA A 525 -6.53 -6.87 9.20
CA ALA A 525 -5.59 -5.99 8.51
C ALA A 525 -4.40 -6.80 7.99
N VAL A 526 -3.75 -7.61 8.84
CA VAL A 526 -2.63 -8.47 8.43
C VAL A 526 -3.03 -9.34 7.26
N ILE A 527 -4.21 -9.97 7.31
CA ILE A 527 -4.77 -10.75 6.20
C ILE A 527 -4.86 -9.91 4.93
N SER A 528 -5.48 -8.73 4.98
CA SER A 528 -5.63 -7.87 3.81
C SER A 528 -4.30 -7.42 3.21
N PHE A 529 -3.34 -7.02 4.05
CA PHE A 529 -2.02 -6.60 3.60
C PHE A 529 -1.19 -7.76 3.07
N SER A 530 -1.35 -8.97 3.63
CA SER A 530 -0.62 -10.15 3.15
C SER A 530 -1.16 -10.63 1.80
N VAL A 531 -2.48 -10.54 1.56
CA VAL A 531 -3.07 -10.77 0.23
C VAL A 531 -2.61 -9.70 -0.77
N TYR A 532 -2.56 -8.44 -0.35
CA TYR A 532 -2.03 -7.34 -1.16
C TYR A 532 -0.57 -7.59 -1.55
N ASP A 533 0.28 -7.91 -0.58
CA ASP A 533 1.70 -8.18 -0.77
C ASP A 533 1.93 -9.35 -1.75
N SER A 534 1.20 -10.45 -1.58
CA SER A 534 1.36 -11.61 -2.47
C SER A 534 0.87 -11.40 -3.91
N ARG A 535 -0.16 -10.56 -4.13
CA ARG A 535 -0.83 -10.44 -5.45
C ARG A 535 -0.56 -9.14 -6.18
N LEU A 536 -0.33 -8.06 -5.45
CA LEU A 536 -0.20 -6.70 -6.01
C LEU A 536 1.21 -6.12 -5.87
N SER A 537 1.96 -6.49 -4.82
CA SER A 537 3.35 -6.03 -4.65
C SER A 537 4.28 -6.61 -5.71
N SER A 538 5.24 -5.80 -6.16
CA SER A 538 6.34 -6.26 -7.03
C SER A 538 7.42 -7.03 -6.27
N LYS A 539 7.48 -6.88 -4.94
CA LYS A 539 8.48 -7.50 -4.07
C LYS A 539 7.77 -8.07 -2.84
N PRO A 540 7.15 -9.24 -2.94
CA PRO A 540 6.43 -9.84 -1.83
C PRO A 540 7.38 -10.17 -0.67
N VAL A 541 6.97 -9.86 0.56
CA VAL A 541 7.65 -10.19 1.82
C VAL A 541 7.23 -11.60 2.29
N GLY A 542 6.05 -12.09 1.89
CA GLY A 542 5.64 -13.48 2.14
C GLY A 542 4.98 -13.71 3.50
N LEU A 543 4.06 -12.83 3.90
CA LEU A 543 3.32 -12.96 5.16
C LEU A 543 2.15 -13.96 5.13
N LEU A 544 1.67 -14.30 3.93
CA LEU A 544 0.73 -15.41 3.77
C LEU A 544 1.52 -16.71 3.80
N CYS A 545 1.14 -17.63 4.71
CA CYS A 545 1.51 -19.02 4.54
C CYS A 545 0.95 -19.48 3.19
N GLU A 546 1.74 -20.23 2.42
CA GLU A 546 1.35 -20.83 1.14
C GLU A 546 0.26 -21.91 1.35
N THR A 547 -0.91 -21.50 1.81
CA THR A 547 -2.12 -22.30 1.64
C THR A 547 -2.43 -22.25 0.16
N SER A 548 -2.11 -23.35 -0.54
CA SER A 548 -2.36 -23.48 -1.98
C SER A 548 -3.85 -23.51 -2.33
N ASP A 549 -4.73 -23.60 -1.32
CA ASP A 549 -6.18 -23.64 -1.47
C ASP A 549 -6.87 -22.41 -0.89
N ALA A 550 -7.45 -21.59 -1.78
CA ALA A 550 -8.24 -20.41 -1.43
C ALA A 550 -9.52 -20.75 -0.66
N LEU A 551 -10.06 -21.97 -0.80
CA LEU A 551 -11.23 -22.41 -0.03
C LEU A 551 -10.86 -22.61 1.44
N ALA A 552 -9.79 -23.36 1.73
CA ALA A 552 -9.28 -23.53 3.09
C ALA A 552 -8.93 -22.17 3.73
N PHE A 553 -8.36 -21.25 2.95
CA PHE A 553 -8.15 -19.88 3.39
C PHE A 553 -9.47 -19.19 3.77
N ALA A 554 -10.50 -19.27 2.92
CA ALA A 554 -11.79 -18.70 3.21
C ALA A 554 -12.43 -19.31 4.46
N GLU A 555 -12.47 -20.64 4.59
CA GLU A 555 -13.02 -21.33 5.77
C GLU A 555 -12.38 -20.85 7.07
N LYS A 556 -11.07 -20.58 7.06
CA LYS A 556 -10.32 -20.11 8.23
C LYS A 556 -10.52 -18.63 8.54
N TYR A 557 -10.59 -17.78 7.53
CA TYR A 557 -10.46 -16.31 7.72
C TYR A 557 -11.70 -15.50 7.40
N ILE A 558 -12.73 -16.09 6.77
CA ILE A 558 -13.88 -15.35 6.26
C ILE A 558 -14.62 -14.61 7.37
N GLY A 559 -14.75 -15.18 8.57
CA GLY A 559 -15.35 -14.47 9.72
C GLY A 559 -14.60 -13.21 10.13
N THR A 560 -13.26 -13.28 10.18
CA THR A 560 -12.41 -12.11 10.45
C THR A 560 -12.49 -11.06 9.34
N VAL A 561 -12.52 -11.49 8.07
CA VAL A 561 -12.65 -10.58 6.91
C VAL A 561 -14.01 -9.88 6.88
N VAL A 562 -15.08 -10.61 7.20
CA VAL A 562 -16.45 -10.08 7.26
C VAL A 562 -16.60 -9.02 8.34
N GLN A 563 -15.90 -9.16 9.46
CA GLN A 563 -15.90 -8.12 10.50
C GLN A 563 -15.40 -6.76 9.99
N LEU A 564 -14.49 -6.74 9.00
CA LEU A 564 -14.03 -5.51 8.38
C LEU A 564 -15.14 -4.81 7.56
N LEU A 565 -16.08 -5.58 6.99
CA LEU A 565 -17.23 -5.04 6.27
C LEU A 565 -18.25 -4.35 7.19
N SER A 566 -18.29 -4.77 8.46
CA SER A 566 -19.11 -4.15 9.50
C SER A 566 -18.49 -2.88 10.08
N GLY A 567 -17.29 -2.50 9.62
CA GLY A 567 -16.60 -1.28 10.07
C GLY A 567 -17.30 0.00 9.62
N SER A 568 -17.19 1.05 10.45
CA SER A 568 -17.72 2.39 10.12
C SER A 568 -16.85 3.15 9.12
N ASN A 569 -15.56 2.80 9.01
CA ASN A 569 -14.61 3.47 8.13
C ASN A 569 -14.56 2.77 6.75
N ALA A 570 -14.73 3.57 5.69
CA ALA A 570 -14.60 3.15 4.30
C ALA A 570 -13.29 2.39 4.01
N MET A 571 -12.16 2.80 4.61
CA MET A 571 -10.86 2.16 4.36
C MET A 571 -10.77 0.74 4.92
N GLN A 572 -11.55 0.44 5.96
CA GLN A 572 -11.62 -0.90 6.53
C GLN A 572 -12.50 -1.81 5.67
N VAL A 573 -13.66 -1.28 5.27
CA VAL A 573 -14.58 -1.97 4.36
C VAL A 573 -13.89 -2.27 3.02
N ASP A 574 -13.08 -1.34 2.50
CA ASP A 574 -12.28 -1.54 1.29
C ASP A 574 -11.35 -2.75 1.38
N LYS A 575 -10.64 -2.89 2.51
CA LYS A 575 -9.73 -4.03 2.77
C LYS A 575 -10.48 -5.35 2.88
N GLY A 576 -11.66 -5.36 3.53
CA GLY A 576 -12.55 -6.51 3.57
C GLY A 576 -13.04 -6.92 2.18
N ILE A 577 -13.57 -5.96 1.41
CA ILE A 577 -14.03 -6.17 0.03
C ILE A 577 -12.89 -6.69 -0.85
N PHE A 578 -11.68 -6.14 -0.71
CA PHE A 578 -10.51 -6.57 -1.46
C PHE A 578 -10.20 -8.05 -1.23
N VAL A 579 -10.14 -8.51 0.03
CA VAL A 579 -9.87 -9.91 0.33
C VAL A 579 -10.98 -10.80 -0.21
N LEU A 580 -12.24 -10.40 -0.10
CA LEU A 580 -13.35 -11.14 -0.69
C LEU A 580 -13.29 -11.19 -2.22
N LEU A 581 -12.83 -10.14 -2.88
CA LEU A 581 -12.65 -10.11 -4.34
C LEU A 581 -11.56 -11.09 -4.76
N TYR A 582 -10.45 -11.10 -4.04
CA TYR A 582 -9.39 -12.08 -4.21
C TYR A 582 -9.91 -13.52 -4.08
N LEU A 583 -10.59 -13.83 -2.97
CA LEU A 583 -11.17 -15.16 -2.75
C LEU A 583 -12.19 -15.51 -3.84
N SER A 584 -12.95 -14.51 -4.29
CA SER A 584 -13.96 -14.70 -5.33
C SER A 584 -13.39 -15.04 -6.72
N ASP A 585 -12.10 -14.77 -6.95
CA ASP A 585 -11.42 -15.10 -8.20
C ASP A 585 -10.63 -16.42 -8.09
N GLU A 586 -10.11 -16.74 -6.91
CA GLU A 586 -9.25 -17.92 -6.70
C GLU A 586 -10.02 -19.19 -6.32
N ILE A 587 -11.18 -19.08 -5.66
CA ILE A 587 -12.02 -20.24 -5.34
C ILE A 587 -12.64 -20.79 -6.63
N LYS A 588 -12.32 -22.05 -6.95
CA LYS A 588 -12.83 -22.76 -8.14
C LYS A 588 -13.93 -23.78 -7.82
N THR A 589 -14.26 -23.93 -6.54
CA THR A 589 -15.23 -24.90 -6.05
C THR A 589 -16.64 -24.33 -6.15
N THR A 590 -17.60 -25.18 -6.51
CA THR A 590 -19.02 -24.83 -6.49
C THR A 590 -19.55 -24.94 -5.07
N VAL A 591 -20.18 -23.88 -4.58
CA VAL A 591 -20.85 -23.81 -3.27
C VAL A 591 -22.22 -24.46 -3.37
N THR A 592 -22.53 -25.37 -2.44
CA THR A 592 -23.82 -26.06 -2.35
C THR A 592 -24.69 -25.49 -1.22
N MET A 593 -25.95 -25.91 -1.14
CA MET A 593 -26.83 -25.54 -0.03
C MET A 593 -26.28 -25.97 1.34
N VAL A 594 -25.65 -27.15 1.40
CA VAL A 594 -25.02 -27.65 2.64
C VAL A 594 -23.89 -26.73 3.09
N ASP A 595 -23.14 -26.15 2.15
CA ASP A 595 -22.07 -25.22 2.47
C ASP A 595 -22.62 -23.88 3.02
N LEU A 596 -23.78 -23.43 2.53
CA LEU A 596 -24.42 -22.22 3.06
C LEU A 596 -24.94 -22.37 4.50
N GLU A 597 -25.28 -23.59 4.90
CA GLU A 597 -25.76 -23.92 6.25
C GLU A 597 -24.61 -24.07 7.27
N LYS A 598 -23.36 -24.18 6.81
CA LYS A 598 -22.20 -24.28 7.68
C LYS A 598 -22.08 -23.04 8.56
N GLN A 599 -21.73 -23.28 9.82
CA GLN A 599 -21.36 -22.23 10.75
C GLN A 599 -19.94 -21.77 10.46
N VAL A 600 -19.80 -20.47 10.27
CA VAL A 600 -18.55 -19.77 10.14
C VAL A 600 -18.26 -19.13 11.48
N GLU A 601 -17.11 -19.46 12.07
CA GLU A 601 -16.65 -18.81 13.28
C GLU A 601 -16.27 -17.36 12.99
N GLY A 602 -16.73 -16.44 13.83
CA GLY A 602 -16.46 -15.02 13.71
C GLY A 602 -16.30 -14.34 15.07
N PRO A 603 -15.75 -13.13 15.10
CA PRO A 603 -15.53 -12.35 16.34
C PRO A 603 -16.77 -12.21 17.21
N ASN A 604 -17.94 -12.04 16.58
CA ASN A 604 -19.21 -11.79 17.28
C ASN A 604 -20.01 -13.08 17.46
N GLY A 605 -19.34 -14.23 17.39
CA GLY A 605 -19.94 -15.56 17.41
C GLY A 605 -20.06 -16.18 16.01
N ALA A 606 -20.41 -17.45 16.00
CA ALA A 606 -20.63 -18.21 14.79
C ALA A 606 -21.86 -17.68 14.03
N PHE A 607 -21.76 -17.61 12.71
CA PHE A 607 -22.84 -17.22 11.82
C PHE A 607 -22.97 -18.17 10.63
N GLN A 608 -24.15 -18.28 10.03
CA GLN A 608 -24.33 -19.13 8.85
C GLN A 608 -23.65 -18.49 7.63
N ALA A 609 -22.98 -19.29 6.80
CA ALA A 609 -22.34 -18.81 5.58
C ALA A 609 -23.32 -18.08 4.63
N SER A 610 -24.61 -18.42 4.65
CA SER A 610 -25.67 -17.68 3.95
C SER A 610 -25.71 -16.18 4.31
N GLN A 611 -25.42 -15.79 5.55
CA GLN A 611 -25.45 -14.39 6.01
C GLN A 611 -24.35 -13.53 5.36
N LEU A 612 -23.32 -14.13 4.74
CA LEU A 612 -22.33 -13.42 3.94
C LEU A 612 -23.00 -12.56 2.86
N ILE A 613 -24.03 -13.10 2.18
CA ILE A 613 -24.70 -12.37 1.10
C ILE A 613 -25.48 -11.17 1.65
N GLU A 614 -26.04 -11.28 2.84
CA GLU A 614 -26.78 -10.20 3.51
C GLU A 614 -25.85 -9.04 3.86
N ILE A 615 -24.69 -9.36 4.45
CA ILE A 615 -23.67 -8.37 4.85
C ILE A 615 -23.14 -7.65 3.60
N ILE A 616 -22.73 -8.39 2.56
CA ILE A 616 -22.22 -7.80 1.32
C ILE A 616 -23.31 -6.95 0.63
N SER A 617 -24.57 -7.42 0.64
CA SER A 617 -25.70 -6.69 0.07
C SER A 617 -26.00 -5.39 0.82
N SER A 618 -25.84 -5.40 2.15
CA SER A 618 -25.97 -4.19 2.98
C SER A 618 -24.93 -3.14 2.60
N VAL A 619 -23.66 -3.54 2.46
CA VAL A 619 -22.59 -2.62 2.02
C VAL A 619 -22.87 -2.11 0.60
N ALA A 620 -23.28 -2.99 -0.32
CA ALA A 620 -23.62 -2.62 -1.70
C ALA A 620 -24.76 -1.60 -1.78
N ALA A 621 -25.74 -1.67 -0.88
CA ALA A 621 -26.90 -0.80 -0.85
C ALA A 621 -26.68 0.52 -0.11
N THR A 622 -25.97 0.49 1.03
CA THR A 622 -26.00 1.59 2.02
C THR A 622 -24.68 2.32 2.20
N HIS A 623 -23.55 1.76 1.78
CA HIS A 623 -22.25 2.36 2.06
C HIS A 623 -22.12 3.74 1.38
N PRO A 624 -21.56 4.80 2.02
CA PRO A 624 -21.50 6.15 1.45
C PRO A 624 -20.60 6.24 0.19
N ASP A 625 -19.49 5.50 0.14
CA ASP A 625 -18.60 5.49 -1.04
C ASP A 625 -19.19 4.68 -2.21
N PRO A 626 -19.44 5.29 -3.39
CA PRO A 626 -19.94 4.59 -4.58
C PRO A 626 -19.00 3.50 -5.13
N SER A 627 -17.68 3.61 -4.96
CA SER A 627 -16.74 2.54 -5.36
C SER A 627 -17.01 1.28 -4.57
N LEU A 628 -17.11 1.40 -3.24
CA LEU A 628 -17.33 0.27 -2.35
C LEU A 628 -18.70 -0.35 -2.60
N ARG A 629 -19.74 0.47 -2.83
CA ARG A 629 -21.05 -0.03 -3.27
C ARG A 629 -20.95 -0.88 -4.54
N PHE A 630 -20.22 -0.39 -5.53
CA PHE A 630 -20.01 -1.11 -6.79
C PHE A 630 -19.25 -2.43 -6.59
N PHE A 631 -18.14 -2.42 -5.86
CA PHE A 631 -17.34 -3.62 -5.63
C PHE A 631 -18.09 -4.67 -4.81
N SER A 632 -18.85 -4.25 -3.78
CA SER A 632 -19.74 -5.14 -3.05
C SER A 632 -20.85 -5.73 -3.93
N TYR A 633 -21.46 -4.94 -4.81
CA TYR A 633 -22.41 -5.49 -5.79
C TYR A 633 -21.77 -6.55 -6.70
N LYS A 634 -20.52 -6.31 -7.14
CA LYS A 634 -19.75 -7.30 -7.91
C LYS A 634 -19.42 -8.55 -7.10
N LEU A 635 -19.21 -8.44 -5.79
CA LEU A 635 -19.09 -9.59 -4.92
C LEU A 635 -20.40 -10.39 -4.83
N VAL A 636 -21.57 -9.73 -4.72
CA VAL A 636 -22.87 -10.44 -4.76
C VAL A 636 -23.01 -11.23 -6.07
N GLU A 637 -22.71 -10.60 -7.21
CA GLU A 637 -22.75 -11.24 -8.53
C GLU A 637 -21.82 -12.47 -8.58
N LYS A 638 -20.59 -12.36 -8.08
CA LYS A 638 -19.63 -13.47 -8.05
C LYS A 638 -20.04 -14.59 -7.09
N PHE A 639 -20.51 -14.24 -5.90
CA PHE A 639 -20.97 -15.20 -4.91
C PHE A 639 -22.16 -16.02 -5.41
N LEU A 640 -23.10 -15.39 -6.12
CA LEU A 640 -24.15 -16.12 -6.84
C LEU A 640 -23.55 -17.11 -7.85
N ASN A 641 -22.56 -16.70 -8.64
CA ASN A 641 -21.96 -17.58 -9.65
C ASN A 641 -21.13 -18.74 -9.07
N PHE A 642 -20.80 -18.72 -7.78
CA PHE A 642 -20.22 -19.87 -7.08
C PHE A 642 -21.23 -20.96 -6.76
N GLY A 643 -22.50 -20.59 -6.59
CA GLY A 643 -23.55 -21.55 -6.24
C GLY A 643 -23.84 -22.54 -7.37
N ASP A 644 -24.19 -23.76 -7.01
CA ASP A 644 -24.91 -24.64 -7.93
C ASP A 644 -26.29 -24.04 -8.31
N GLU A 645 -27.07 -24.72 -9.15
CA GLU A 645 -28.38 -24.16 -9.58
C GLU A 645 -29.34 -23.97 -8.41
N GLU A 646 -29.33 -24.87 -7.42
CA GLU A 646 -30.23 -24.82 -6.27
C GLU A 646 -29.83 -23.68 -5.33
N THR A 647 -28.54 -23.58 -5.02
CA THR A 647 -27.95 -22.49 -4.23
C THR A 647 -28.21 -21.13 -4.87
N ARG A 648 -28.05 -21.01 -6.19
CA ARG A 648 -28.37 -19.76 -6.89
C ARG A 648 -29.84 -19.38 -6.81
N VAL A 649 -30.74 -20.35 -6.93
CA VAL A 649 -32.19 -20.11 -6.78
C VAL A 649 -32.50 -19.64 -5.36
N PHE A 650 -31.93 -20.29 -4.34
CA PHE A 650 -32.09 -19.91 -2.95
C PHE A 650 -31.61 -18.48 -2.69
N LEU A 651 -30.36 -18.16 -3.07
CA LEU A 651 -29.79 -16.83 -2.83
C LEU A 651 -30.55 -15.71 -3.57
N LEU A 652 -30.96 -15.94 -4.82
CA LEU A 652 -31.78 -14.97 -5.55
C LEU A 652 -33.15 -14.78 -4.91
N ARG A 653 -33.73 -15.85 -4.35
CA ARG A 653 -34.98 -15.76 -3.61
C ARG A 653 -34.80 -14.95 -2.33
N GLU A 654 -33.76 -15.20 -1.53
CA GLU A 654 -33.46 -14.40 -0.32
C GLU A 654 -33.24 -12.92 -0.64
N LEU A 655 -32.53 -12.60 -1.74
CA LEU A 655 -32.34 -11.23 -2.19
C LEU A 655 -33.65 -10.54 -2.60
N LEU A 656 -34.60 -11.27 -3.19
CA LEU A 656 -35.88 -10.71 -3.66
C LEU A 656 -36.97 -10.69 -2.58
N GLU A 657 -36.95 -11.63 -1.65
CA GLU A 657 -37.98 -11.80 -0.62
C GLU A 657 -37.56 -11.07 0.67
N THR A 658 -36.42 -11.48 1.24
CA THR A 658 -35.98 -11.13 2.60
C THR A 658 -35.18 -9.82 2.66
N CYS A 659 -34.48 -9.45 1.59
CA CYS A 659 -33.59 -8.28 1.63
C CYS A 659 -34.32 -6.97 2.01
N PRO A 660 -33.84 -6.21 3.01
CA PRO A 660 -34.50 -4.96 3.42
C PRO A 660 -34.24 -3.81 2.45
N PHE A 661 -33.28 -3.95 1.52
CA PHE A 661 -32.85 -2.87 0.64
C PHE A 661 -33.54 -2.96 -0.73
N HIS A 662 -34.46 -2.02 -1.01
CA HIS A 662 -35.22 -2.00 -2.26
C HIS A 662 -34.33 -1.88 -3.51
N CYS A 663 -33.24 -1.12 -3.44
CA CYS A 663 -32.26 -1.00 -4.52
C CYS A 663 -31.57 -2.34 -4.84
N MET A 664 -31.32 -3.17 -3.82
CA MET A 664 -30.76 -4.51 -4.00
C MET A 664 -31.81 -5.49 -4.55
N LYS A 665 -33.07 -5.42 -4.11
CA LYS A 665 -34.20 -6.17 -4.71
C LYS A 665 -34.31 -5.88 -6.21
N THR A 666 -34.25 -4.60 -6.58
CA THR A 666 -34.23 -4.17 -7.98
C THR A 666 -33.03 -4.74 -8.74
N ALA A 667 -31.83 -4.69 -8.15
CA ALA A 667 -30.62 -5.22 -8.76
C ALA A 667 -30.67 -6.75 -8.92
N ALA A 668 -31.27 -7.46 -7.96
CA ALA A 668 -31.45 -8.91 -7.99
C ALA A 668 -32.34 -9.38 -9.16
N ILE A 669 -33.29 -8.56 -9.63
CA ILE A 669 -34.03 -8.83 -10.87
C ILE A 669 -33.07 -8.87 -12.07
N GLY A 670 -32.11 -7.94 -12.12
CA GLY A 670 -31.07 -7.92 -13.13
C GLY A 670 -30.17 -9.16 -13.07
N LEU A 671 -29.76 -9.57 -11.86
CA LEU A 671 -28.97 -10.78 -11.63
C LEU A 671 -29.75 -12.04 -12.06
N LEU A 672 -31.04 -12.14 -11.71
CA LEU A 672 -31.92 -13.22 -12.15
C LEU A 672 -32.03 -13.30 -13.68
N LYS A 673 -32.24 -12.15 -14.34
CA LYS A 673 -32.28 -12.06 -15.81
C LYS A 673 -30.99 -12.57 -16.44
N GLU A 674 -29.84 -12.26 -15.85
CA GLU A 674 -28.54 -12.74 -16.33
C GLU A 674 -28.39 -14.26 -16.17
N GLN A 675 -28.80 -14.83 -15.04
CA GLN A 675 -28.82 -16.30 -14.85
C GLN A 675 -29.72 -16.99 -15.88
N ILE A 676 -30.92 -16.44 -16.14
CA ILE A 676 -31.84 -16.93 -17.17
C ILE A 676 -31.18 -16.85 -18.56
N ASN A 677 -30.52 -15.74 -18.89
CA ASN A 677 -29.82 -15.57 -20.16
C ASN A 677 -28.72 -16.61 -20.37
N GLN A 678 -27.89 -16.84 -19.36
CA GLN A 678 -26.84 -17.86 -19.41
C GLN A 678 -27.43 -19.27 -19.53
N ALA A 679 -28.54 -19.54 -18.83
CA ALA A 679 -29.23 -20.82 -18.89
C ALA A 679 -29.78 -21.12 -20.29
N PHE A 680 -30.44 -20.16 -20.94
CA PHE A 680 -30.89 -20.31 -22.33
C PHE A 680 -29.74 -20.56 -23.32
N ALA A 681 -28.54 -20.03 -23.05
CA ALA A 681 -27.37 -20.28 -23.89
C ALA A 681 -26.78 -21.68 -23.70
N LYS A 682 -26.87 -22.25 -22.49
CA LYS A 682 -26.29 -23.56 -22.13
C LYS A 682 -27.25 -24.74 -22.36
N GLY A 683 -28.56 -24.53 -22.30
CA GLY A 683 -29.58 -25.58 -22.46
C GLY A 683 -30.36 -25.86 -21.17
N ALA A 684 -30.66 -27.14 -20.90
CA ALA A 684 -31.49 -27.55 -19.78
C ALA A 684 -30.92 -27.08 -18.43
N SER A 685 -31.66 -26.20 -17.76
CA SER A 685 -31.30 -25.57 -16.48
C SER A 685 -32.56 -25.20 -15.71
N VAL A 686 -32.50 -25.21 -14.38
CA VAL A 686 -33.61 -24.77 -13.50
C VAL A 686 -34.08 -23.35 -13.85
N PHE A 687 -33.18 -22.48 -14.33
CA PHE A 687 -33.50 -21.10 -14.73
C PHE A 687 -34.21 -20.98 -16.09
N THR A 688 -34.39 -22.07 -16.83
CA THR A 688 -35.27 -22.13 -18.01
C THR A 688 -36.58 -22.84 -17.73
N SER A 689 -36.78 -23.34 -16.51
CA SER A 689 -37.92 -24.17 -16.15
C SER A 689 -39.15 -23.34 -15.71
N PRO A 690 -40.33 -23.97 -15.52
CA PRO A 690 -41.52 -23.30 -14.99
C PRO A 690 -41.31 -22.66 -13.61
N LEU A 691 -40.21 -22.98 -12.91
CA LEU A 691 -39.85 -22.38 -11.63
C LEU A 691 -39.72 -20.85 -11.73
N ILE A 692 -39.26 -20.30 -12.86
CA ILE A 692 -39.18 -18.85 -13.07
C ILE A 692 -40.54 -18.17 -12.87
N VAL A 693 -41.59 -18.73 -13.47
CA VAL A 693 -42.94 -18.16 -13.35
C VAL A 693 -43.58 -18.52 -12.00
N LYS A 694 -43.32 -19.72 -11.47
CA LYS A 694 -43.98 -20.16 -10.23
C LYS A 694 -43.40 -19.50 -8.97
N VAL A 695 -42.09 -19.31 -8.91
CA VAL A 695 -41.39 -18.83 -7.71
C VAL A 695 -41.02 -17.35 -7.84
N PHE A 696 -40.40 -16.94 -8.94
CA PHE A 696 -39.87 -15.58 -9.04
C PHE A 696 -40.91 -14.55 -9.46
N PHE A 697 -41.91 -14.89 -10.29
CA PHE A 697 -42.90 -13.89 -10.69
C PHE A 697 -43.69 -13.30 -9.50
N PRO A 698 -44.17 -14.09 -8.52
CA PRO A 698 -44.82 -13.53 -7.33
C PRO A 698 -43.93 -12.59 -6.51
N LEU A 699 -42.61 -12.78 -6.54
CA LEU A 699 -41.64 -11.94 -5.83
C LEU A 699 -41.33 -10.66 -6.60
N VAL A 700 -41.21 -10.75 -7.93
CA VAL A 700 -40.84 -9.63 -8.80
C VAL A 700 -42.04 -8.73 -9.13
N PHE A 701 -43.20 -9.32 -9.40
CA PHE A 701 -44.40 -8.64 -9.91
C PHE A 701 -45.42 -8.38 -8.80
N GLN A 702 -44.98 -7.72 -7.74
CA GLN A 702 -45.86 -7.23 -6.67
C GLN A 702 -46.51 -5.91 -7.09
N CYS A 703 -47.78 -5.73 -6.75
CA CYS A 703 -48.62 -4.62 -7.22
C CYS A 703 -49.38 -4.00 -6.04
N ASP A 704 -48.78 -3.03 -5.36
CA ASP A 704 -49.41 -2.23 -4.29
C ASP A 704 -49.10 -0.73 -4.48
N TRP A 705 -49.29 -0.22 -5.69
CA TRP A 705 -48.87 1.14 -6.03
C TRP A 705 -50.01 2.16 -5.95
N ASN A 706 -49.73 3.26 -5.26
CA ASN A 706 -50.32 4.57 -5.52
C ASN A 706 -49.31 5.43 -6.31
N GLU A 707 -49.63 6.70 -6.60
CA GLU A 707 -48.75 7.59 -7.36
C GLU A 707 -47.35 7.75 -6.73
N GLU A 708 -47.28 7.99 -5.42
CA GLU A 708 -46.01 8.20 -4.70
C GLU A 708 -45.19 6.90 -4.69
N ALA A 709 -45.81 5.79 -4.29
CA ALA A 709 -45.16 4.47 -4.25
C ALA A 709 -44.64 4.01 -5.61
N PHE A 710 -45.31 4.38 -6.71
CA PHE A 710 -44.82 4.05 -8.06
C PHE A 710 -43.53 4.76 -8.42
N TRP A 711 -43.38 6.03 -8.04
CA TRP A 711 -42.15 6.78 -8.32
C TRP A 711 -40.98 6.28 -7.47
N ASP A 712 -41.25 5.89 -6.23
CA ASP A 712 -40.26 5.26 -5.34
C ASP A 712 -39.80 3.89 -5.90
N ASP A 713 -40.73 3.10 -6.44
CA ASP A 713 -40.47 1.77 -7.02
C ASP A 713 -40.15 1.79 -8.53
N TYR A 714 -40.02 2.96 -9.15
CA TYR A 714 -39.95 3.07 -10.61
C TYR A 714 -38.84 2.21 -11.22
N ALA A 715 -37.66 2.18 -10.58
CA ALA A 715 -36.54 1.37 -11.04
C ALA A 715 -36.84 -0.14 -10.99
N HIS A 716 -37.53 -0.59 -9.93
CA HIS A 716 -37.99 -1.97 -9.80
C HIS A 716 -38.99 -2.34 -10.88
N VAL A 717 -40.01 -1.50 -11.11
CA VAL A 717 -41.01 -1.72 -12.17
C VAL A 717 -40.34 -1.82 -13.53
N MET A 718 -39.38 -0.95 -13.83
CA MET A 718 -38.64 -0.99 -15.08
C MET A 718 -37.81 -2.26 -15.24
N GLN A 719 -37.14 -2.74 -14.19
CA GLN A 719 -36.40 -4.01 -14.24
C GLN A 719 -37.35 -5.21 -14.40
N ALA A 720 -38.46 -5.22 -13.68
CA ALA A 720 -39.49 -6.26 -13.76
C ALA A 720 -40.07 -6.37 -15.18
N LEU A 721 -40.46 -5.24 -15.77
CA LEU A 721 -40.96 -5.19 -17.15
C LEU A 721 -39.90 -5.64 -18.16
N ASN A 722 -38.63 -5.23 -17.96
CA ASN A 722 -37.53 -5.67 -18.81
C ASN A 722 -37.29 -7.18 -18.73
N LEU A 723 -37.40 -7.79 -17.54
CA LEU A 723 -37.34 -9.24 -17.36
C LEU A 723 -38.49 -9.94 -18.10
N TYR A 724 -39.73 -9.46 -17.92
CA TYR A 724 -40.89 -10.04 -18.59
C TYR A 724 -40.77 -9.94 -20.12
N PHE A 725 -40.42 -8.77 -20.63
CA PHE A 725 -40.20 -8.53 -22.06
C PHE A 725 -39.09 -9.43 -22.63
N TYR A 726 -37.99 -9.58 -21.89
CA TYR A 726 -36.90 -10.47 -22.25
C TYR A 726 -37.36 -11.93 -22.38
N LEU A 727 -38.12 -12.44 -21.40
CA LEU A 727 -38.68 -13.79 -21.43
C LEU A 727 -39.63 -14.01 -22.60
N LEU A 728 -40.50 -13.04 -22.89
CA LEU A 728 -41.38 -13.11 -24.05
C LEU A 728 -40.59 -13.23 -25.36
N ILE A 729 -39.49 -12.51 -25.51
CA ILE A 729 -38.65 -12.61 -26.72
C ILE A 729 -37.95 -13.97 -26.79
N LYS A 730 -37.26 -14.37 -25.71
CA LYS A 730 -36.33 -15.49 -25.72
C LYS A 730 -37.00 -16.86 -25.64
N ASP A 731 -38.05 -16.99 -24.85
CA ASP A 731 -38.71 -18.28 -24.61
C ASP A 731 -39.81 -18.59 -25.64
N ARG A 732 -40.05 -17.71 -26.61
CA ARG A 732 -41.09 -17.90 -27.64
C ARG A 732 -41.02 -19.22 -28.42
N PRO A 733 -39.84 -19.74 -28.80
CA PRO A 733 -39.77 -20.96 -29.61
C PRO A 733 -40.18 -22.25 -28.88
N HIS A 734 -39.96 -22.32 -27.57
CA HIS A 734 -40.05 -23.57 -26.80
C HIS A 734 -40.93 -23.49 -25.56
N ASN A 735 -41.21 -22.28 -25.06
CA ASN A 735 -42.03 -22.02 -23.88
C ASN A 735 -41.62 -22.85 -22.65
N LEU A 736 -40.32 -22.96 -22.41
CA LEU A 736 -39.73 -23.77 -21.35
C LEU A 736 -40.11 -23.23 -19.95
N THR A 737 -40.16 -21.91 -19.82
CA THR A 737 -40.52 -21.24 -18.56
C THR A 737 -42.03 -21.21 -18.33
N THR A 738 -42.83 -21.65 -19.31
CA THR A 738 -44.30 -21.57 -19.33
C THR A 738 -44.88 -20.15 -19.39
N VAL A 739 -44.04 -19.13 -19.64
CA VAL A 739 -44.49 -17.72 -19.72
C VAL A 739 -45.54 -17.49 -20.82
N TRP A 740 -45.50 -18.28 -21.91
CA TRP A 740 -46.45 -18.21 -23.02
C TRP A 740 -47.72 -19.03 -22.82
N THR A 741 -47.92 -19.67 -21.66
CA THR A 741 -49.20 -20.33 -21.39
C THR A 741 -50.32 -19.30 -21.26
N THR A 742 -51.50 -19.65 -21.80
CA THR A 742 -52.68 -18.76 -21.78
C THR A 742 -53.04 -18.33 -20.37
N GLU A 743 -52.85 -19.20 -19.38
CA GLU A 743 -53.08 -18.90 -17.97
C GLU A 743 -52.11 -17.83 -17.44
N ASN A 744 -50.80 -18.01 -17.67
CA ASN A 744 -49.78 -17.07 -17.18
C ASN A 744 -49.87 -15.70 -17.85
N ILE A 745 -50.15 -15.63 -19.16
CA ILE A 745 -50.38 -14.36 -19.86
C ILE A 745 -51.60 -13.63 -19.28
N LYS A 746 -52.71 -14.34 -19.09
CA LYS A 746 -53.93 -13.76 -18.50
C LYS A 746 -53.71 -13.30 -17.07
N SER A 747 -53.01 -14.10 -16.26
CA SER A 747 -52.63 -13.77 -14.90
C SER A 747 -51.79 -12.49 -14.86
N MET A 748 -50.75 -12.41 -15.70
CA MET A 748 -49.87 -11.24 -15.79
C MET A 748 -50.60 -9.97 -16.24
N GLN A 749 -51.46 -10.09 -17.26
CA GLN A 749 -52.31 -8.98 -17.70
C GLN A 749 -53.21 -8.49 -16.57
N LYS A 750 -53.90 -9.42 -15.90
CA LYS A 750 -54.87 -9.11 -14.84
C LYS A 750 -54.20 -8.49 -13.60
N ASN A 751 -53.11 -9.09 -13.13
CA ASN A 751 -52.55 -8.81 -11.81
C ASN A 751 -51.46 -7.73 -11.83
N TYR A 752 -50.81 -7.48 -12.96
CA TYR A 752 -49.68 -6.54 -13.04
C TYR A 752 -49.85 -5.48 -14.13
N LEU A 753 -50.00 -5.88 -15.40
CA LEU A 753 -49.97 -4.94 -16.53
C LEU A 753 -51.21 -4.02 -16.59
N ASN A 754 -52.41 -4.54 -16.34
CA ASN A 754 -53.62 -3.72 -16.33
C ASN A 754 -53.64 -2.71 -15.17
N PRO A 755 -53.32 -3.11 -13.91
CA PRO A 755 -53.13 -2.16 -12.81
C PRO A 755 -52.10 -1.07 -13.13
N LEU A 756 -50.94 -1.46 -13.68
CA LEU A 756 -49.91 -0.50 -14.09
C LEU A 756 -50.42 0.48 -15.16
N THR A 757 -51.12 -0.04 -16.17
CA THR A 757 -51.67 0.80 -17.24
C THR A 757 -52.68 1.80 -16.71
N HIS A 758 -53.57 1.36 -15.82
CA HIS A 758 -54.53 2.23 -15.16
C HIS A 758 -53.83 3.32 -14.34
N LEU A 759 -52.81 2.96 -13.56
CA LEU A 759 -52.01 3.93 -12.81
C LEU A 759 -51.33 4.94 -13.73
N LEU A 760 -50.67 4.49 -14.79
CA LEU A 760 -50.03 5.38 -15.76
C LEU A 760 -51.03 6.31 -16.46
N ASP A 761 -52.26 5.85 -16.72
CA ASP A 761 -53.33 6.69 -17.25
C ASP A 761 -53.80 7.75 -16.25
N THR A 762 -53.80 7.45 -14.95
CA THR A 762 -54.07 8.46 -13.90
C THR A 762 -52.94 9.46 -13.73
N LEU A 763 -51.68 9.06 -13.94
CA LEU A 763 -50.50 9.91 -13.83
C LEU A 763 -50.29 10.83 -15.04
N LYS A 764 -50.88 10.48 -16.20
CA LYS A 764 -50.81 11.36 -17.38
C LYS A 764 -51.46 12.69 -16.98
N PRO A 765 -50.72 13.81 -17.00
CA PRO A 765 -51.32 15.10 -16.71
C PRO A 765 -52.48 15.27 -17.68
N ASN A 766 -53.68 15.53 -17.13
CA ASN A 766 -54.84 15.91 -17.93
C ASN A 766 -54.34 16.98 -18.91
N LYS A 767 -54.26 16.63 -20.20
CA LYS A 767 -54.00 17.58 -21.27
C LYS A 767 -55.12 18.62 -21.21
N LYS A 768 -54.91 19.69 -20.44
CA LYS A 768 -55.65 20.94 -20.55
C LYS A 768 -54.88 21.87 -21.46
#